data_AF-A0A1M7JDI1-F1
#
_entry.id   AF-A0A1M7JDI1-F1
#
_cell.length_a   1.000
_cell.length_b   1.000
_cell.length_c   1.000
_cell.angle_alpha   90.00
_cell.angle_beta   90.00
_cell.angle_gamma   90.00
#
_symmetry.space_group_name_H-M   'P 1'
#
loop_
_entity.id
_entity.type
_entity.pdbx_description
1 polymer ?
#
loop_
_entity_poly.entity_id
_entity_poly.type
_entity_poly.pdbx_seq_one_letter_code
_entity_poly.pdbx_strand_id
1 'polypeptide(L)'
;MITAKSVLLTTSPSKDGIQFPVSTLETALELSSITGLTSCLGHDSTRPIGWTIPSTLYFEPGITRLAGQTFIAETSEEQAKISNLHLNALAVRSQRECLPYKELFEKELKGHLSENFKMVSSTFVSCYDEGIIDRYYSNIMSKRDKDGLVYLRDLLDSFEYMGQGVFKDKSSKFAICAHAYFRKSLSLYNNLNYFFLDQLLKYAGDKDVTLRLKLDTNLIGIAETFVPAMEFEYWRGPRFNNDVAKIKLGVTEHKMDEYNKIFNGIDRTEFIWKIEGGKQTFEAEEVKNNPSLGVSNEDYGCRYAHSIYNTDNNTFEHFDGAIRMYDTEKMLERLDNDIKSAGKQSLYTKLFRIDGQLPLADWKLLLHHYFQGNHLIEEYLEGECKDDRHEIKFVEDEPLSIDQMLIPVTLGYDDGFRMAVSYLKVDKTVNEISTHNLLGHDTIDTVASNVEKKIIEVDILEIKKSLLKQGYKLHIPDDYKLVDCYDGLHWNIPKIVLQNDGNLSNYIAALFQAVVSILVAQDHPEKTVSFTFAWQEKNLDRQTVVSLLGTSKVLIDWFNKYPTIPIENKKFRDWLDSVGKWLDSFPTSNDNPRLTDILYDDGTLYIKREPVLKYAMINTDKREGVNISIQLKDEFRELADVIESNNIYYSPLFQIQEITCQECGMEYARCQHSSCLDGTKTNVSNFTLLGYYWIKAH
;
A
#
# COMPACT_ATOMS: atom_id res chain seq x y z
N MET A 1 -10.04 13.29 10.79
CA MET A 1 -9.15 12.54 9.89
C MET A 1 -9.43 11.09 10.14
N ILE A 2 -10.08 10.45 9.18
CA ILE A 2 -10.41 9.03 9.24
C ILE A 2 -9.11 8.25 9.15
N THR A 3 -8.93 7.27 10.03
CA THR A 3 -7.82 6.32 9.97
C THR A 3 -8.38 4.95 9.61
N ALA A 4 -7.89 4.38 8.53
CA ALA A 4 -8.28 3.05 8.06
C ALA A 4 -7.04 2.13 8.05
N LYS A 5 -7.12 1.00 8.77
CA LYS A 5 -6.18 -0.11 8.58
C LYS A 5 -6.55 -0.83 7.29
N SER A 6 -5.57 -1.10 6.44
CA SER A 6 -5.82 -1.65 5.11
C SER A 6 -4.70 -2.58 4.66
N VAL A 7 -5.09 -3.60 3.89
CA VAL A 7 -4.18 -4.37 3.06
C VAL A 7 -3.90 -3.56 1.80
N LEU A 8 -2.65 -3.15 1.61
CA LEU A 8 -2.23 -2.27 0.53
C LEU A 8 -1.87 -3.05 -0.74
N LEU A 9 -1.12 -4.14 -0.57
CA LEU A 9 -0.66 -5.02 -1.65
C LEU A 9 -0.58 -6.46 -1.14
N THR A 10 -0.63 -7.43 -2.06
CA THR A 10 -0.45 -8.85 -1.72
C THR A 10 0.41 -9.57 -2.76
N THR A 11 0.86 -10.77 -2.43
CA THR A 11 1.51 -11.69 -3.38
C THR A 11 0.53 -12.39 -4.32
N SER A 12 -0.78 -12.26 -4.09
CA SER A 12 -1.79 -12.79 -5.01
C SER A 12 -1.77 -12.04 -6.34
N PRO A 13 -2.09 -12.70 -7.47
CA PRO A 13 -2.25 -12.02 -8.74
C PRO A 13 -3.25 -10.86 -8.64
N SER A 14 -2.89 -9.69 -9.17
CA SER A 14 -3.85 -8.65 -9.48
C SER A 14 -4.85 -9.14 -10.55
N LYS A 15 -5.95 -8.41 -10.80
CA LYS A 15 -6.87 -8.82 -11.88
C LYS A 15 -6.20 -8.83 -13.26
N ASP A 16 -5.12 -8.07 -13.44
CA ASP A 16 -4.30 -8.06 -14.66
C ASP A 16 -3.28 -9.22 -14.71
N GLY A 17 -3.31 -10.12 -13.72
CA GLY A 17 -2.43 -11.29 -13.62
C GLY A 17 -1.01 -10.98 -13.12
N ILE A 18 -0.74 -9.75 -12.68
CA ILE A 18 0.57 -9.36 -12.17
C ILE A 18 0.70 -9.79 -10.71
N GLN A 19 1.79 -10.47 -10.39
CA GLN A 19 2.14 -10.89 -9.03
C GLN A 19 3.32 -10.08 -8.52
N PHE A 20 3.24 -9.64 -7.26
CA PHE A 20 4.35 -9.00 -6.57
C PHE A 20 5.04 -10.02 -5.65
N PRO A 21 6.34 -10.33 -5.84
CA PRO A 21 7.05 -11.20 -4.93
C PRO A 21 7.24 -10.53 -3.56
N VAL A 22 7.48 -11.33 -2.52
CA VAL A 22 7.72 -10.85 -1.14
C VAL A 22 8.86 -9.82 -1.11
N SER A 23 9.94 -10.07 -1.87
CA SER A 23 11.03 -9.12 -2.05
C SER A 23 10.59 -7.71 -2.50
N THR A 24 9.59 -7.62 -3.37
CA THR A 24 9.06 -6.34 -3.87
C THR A 24 8.19 -5.66 -2.82
N LEU A 25 7.35 -6.43 -2.10
CA LEU A 25 6.55 -5.89 -0.99
C LEU A 25 7.43 -5.38 0.15
N GLU A 26 8.50 -6.08 0.48
CA GLU A 26 9.46 -5.63 1.50
C GLU A 26 10.20 -4.37 1.04
N THR A 27 10.60 -4.27 -0.23
CA THR A 27 11.20 -3.04 -0.77
C THR A 27 10.24 -1.86 -0.64
N ALA A 28 8.96 -2.08 -0.95
CA ALA A 28 7.92 -1.06 -0.79
C ALA A 28 7.81 -0.62 0.67
N LEU A 29 7.79 -1.56 1.62
CA LEU A 29 7.78 -1.27 3.06
C LEU A 29 9.04 -0.48 3.47
N GLU A 30 10.23 -0.93 3.08
CA GLU A 30 11.53 -0.31 3.41
C GLU A 30 11.58 1.17 2.99
N LEU A 31 11.10 1.47 1.79
CA LEU A 31 11.15 2.80 1.21
C LEU A 31 10.13 3.78 1.78
N SER A 32 9.05 3.28 2.40
CA SER A 32 7.86 4.10 2.70
C SER A 32 7.37 4.03 4.14
N SER A 33 7.85 3.10 4.97
CA SER A 33 7.30 2.94 6.33
C SER A 33 7.54 4.13 7.25
N ILE A 34 8.54 4.96 6.95
CA ILE A 34 8.89 6.15 7.72
C ILE A 34 8.33 7.42 7.09
N THR A 35 8.39 7.52 5.77
CA THR A 35 7.96 8.73 5.05
C THR A 35 6.49 8.72 4.71
N GLY A 36 5.87 7.55 4.56
CA GLY A 36 4.55 7.39 3.98
C GLY A 36 4.53 7.63 2.47
N LEU A 37 3.34 7.48 1.90
CA LEU A 37 3.00 7.64 0.49
C LEU A 37 1.69 8.43 0.38
N THR A 38 1.54 9.20 -0.68
CA THR A 38 0.29 9.94 -0.91
C THR A 38 -0.77 9.05 -1.53
N SER A 39 -1.99 9.12 -1.01
CA SER A 39 -3.18 8.58 -1.67
C SER A 39 -3.79 9.69 -2.52
N CYS A 40 -3.79 9.51 -3.84
CA CYS A 40 -4.27 10.48 -4.81
C CYS A 40 -5.55 10.02 -5.47
N LEU A 41 -6.46 10.95 -5.76
CA LEU A 41 -7.71 10.63 -6.42
C LEU A 41 -7.47 10.39 -7.92
N GLY A 42 -7.88 9.23 -8.45
CA GLY A 42 -7.75 8.90 -9.87
C GLY A 42 -6.31 8.85 -10.39
N HIS A 43 -5.35 8.50 -9.54
CA HIS A 43 -3.90 8.54 -9.83
C HIS A 43 -3.38 9.94 -10.23
N ASP A 44 -4.12 10.99 -9.90
CA ASP A 44 -3.69 12.37 -10.12
C ASP A 44 -2.94 12.93 -8.90
N SER A 45 -1.61 12.99 -9.00
CA SER A 45 -0.72 13.53 -7.98
C SER A 45 -1.05 14.97 -7.56
N THR A 46 -1.76 15.73 -8.41
CA THR A 46 -2.21 17.09 -8.05
C THR A 46 -3.43 17.11 -7.12
N ARG A 47 -4.03 15.93 -6.86
CA ARG A 47 -5.25 15.76 -6.06
C ARG A 47 -5.00 14.79 -4.90
N PRO A 48 -4.13 15.14 -3.93
CA PRO A 48 -3.90 14.33 -2.75
C PRO A 48 -5.14 14.34 -1.86
N ILE A 49 -5.63 13.17 -1.46
CA ILE A 49 -6.82 13.03 -0.58
C ILE A 49 -6.50 12.28 0.71
N GLY A 50 -5.36 11.58 0.74
CA GLY A 50 -4.95 10.80 1.88
C GLY A 50 -3.45 10.62 1.99
N TRP A 51 -3.05 10.06 3.13
CA TRP A 51 -1.68 9.69 3.44
C TRP A 51 -1.65 8.23 3.89
N THR A 52 -0.90 7.39 3.21
CA THR A 52 -0.75 5.98 3.54
C THR A 52 0.62 5.74 4.15
N ILE A 53 0.67 5.05 5.30
CA ILE A 53 1.91 4.59 5.93
C ILE A 53 1.88 3.06 5.93
N PRO A 54 2.60 2.41 5.00
CA PRO A 54 2.84 0.97 5.07
C PRO A 54 3.61 0.65 6.35
N SER A 55 3.11 -0.27 7.17
CA SER A 55 3.69 -0.51 8.50
C SER A 55 4.24 -1.91 8.66
N THR A 56 3.64 -2.90 8.00
CA THR A 56 3.91 -4.32 8.27
C THR A 56 3.79 -5.19 7.02
N LEU A 57 4.75 -6.09 6.85
CA LEU A 57 4.64 -7.22 5.94
C LEU A 57 4.16 -8.44 6.73
N TYR A 58 2.93 -8.87 6.47
CA TYR A 58 2.26 -9.96 7.17
C TYR A 58 2.24 -11.23 6.30
N PHE A 59 2.70 -12.33 6.87
CA PHE A 59 2.77 -13.63 6.23
C PHE A 59 1.75 -14.59 6.86
N GLU A 60 1.07 -15.32 6.00
CA GLU A 60 0.29 -16.50 6.36
C GLU A 60 0.44 -17.57 5.25
N PRO A 61 0.04 -18.83 5.50
CA PRO A 61 0.03 -19.86 4.45
C PRO A 61 -0.67 -19.40 3.16
N GLY A 62 0.08 -19.43 2.05
CA GLY A 62 -0.40 -19.12 0.70
C GLY A 62 -0.42 -17.65 0.30
N ILE A 63 -0.25 -16.69 1.22
CA ILE A 63 -0.29 -15.26 0.89
C ILE A 63 0.55 -14.41 1.84
N THR A 64 1.20 -13.38 1.28
CA THR A 64 1.83 -12.30 2.04
C THR A 64 1.13 -10.99 1.71
N ARG A 65 0.82 -10.21 2.75
CA ARG A 65 0.11 -8.93 2.67
C ARG A 65 1.01 -7.80 3.16
N LEU A 66 1.11 -6.73 2.39
CA LEU A 66 1.62 -5.46 2.87
C LEU A 66 0.46 -4.71 3.51
N ALA A 67 0.50 -4.55 4.84
CA ALA A 67 -0.50 -3.84 5.61
C ALA A 67 -0.02 -2.45 6.01
N GLY A 68 -0.95 -1.52 6.18
CA GLY A 68 -0.66 -0.17 6.61
C GLY A 68 -1.89 0.60 7.05
N GLN A 69 -1.66 1.86 7.42
CA GLN A 69 -2.71 2.79 7.79
C GLN A 69 -2.86 3.85 6.70
N THR A 70 -4.09 4.17 6.33
CA THR A 70 -4.41 5.28 5.45
C THR A 70 -5.20 6.32 6.22
N PHE A 71 -4.73 7.56 6.15
CA PHE A 71 -5.33 8.74 6.74
C PHE A 71 -6.05 9.53 5.67
N ILE A 72 -7.32 9.84 5.86
CA ILE A 72 -8.14 10.58 4.88
C ILE A 72 -8.62 11.88 5.52
N ALA A 73 -8.43 13.01 4.82
CA ALA A 73 -8.89 14.32 5.28
C ALA A 73 -10.42 14.41 5.25
N GLU A 74 -11.00 14.94 6.33
CA GLU A 74 -12.42 15.29 6.41
C GLU A 74 -12.65 16.80 6.52
N THR A 75 -11.59 17.55 6.87
CA THR A 75 -11.64 19.00 7.04
C THR A 75 -10.57 19.69 6.20
N SER A 76 -10.76 20.98 5.90
CA SER A 76 -9.79 21.77 5.15
C SER A 76 -8.42 21.88 5.84
N GLU A 77 -8.39 21.86 7.18
CA GLU A 77 -7.13 21.86 7.94
C GLU A 77 -6.37 20.55 7.76
N GLU A 78 -7.08 19.42 7.81
CA GLU A 78 -6.51 18.09 7.56
C GLU A 78 -6.04 17.95 6.11
N GLN A 79 -6.81 18.47 5.16
CA GLN A 79 -6.44 18.51 3.76
C GLN A 79 -5.15 19.31 3.54
N ALA A 80 -4.98 20.46 4.22
CA ALA A 80 -3.75 21.23 4.17
C ALA A 80 -2.55 20.45 4.74
N LYS A 81 -2.74 19.67 5.81
CA LYS A 81 -1.69 18.78 6.36
C LYS A 81 -1.28 17.71 5.34
N ILE A 82 -2.24 17.05 4.69
CA ILE A 82 -1.97 16.05 3.64
C ILE A 82 -1.24 16.68 2.45
N SER A 83 -1.67 17.85 1.97
CA SER A 83 -0.99 18.56 0.88
C SER A 83 0.46 18.92 1.22
N ASN A 84 0.72 19.36 2.46
CA ASN A 84 2.09 19.66 2.91
C ASN A 84 2.97 18.41 2.98
N LEU A 85 2.43 17.29 3.50
CA LEU A 85 3.14 16.00 3.50
C LEU A 85 3.47 15.55 2.07
N HIS A 86 2.52 15.68 1.14
CA HIS A 86 2.72 15.35 -0.27
C HIS A 86 3.83 16.16 -0.92
N LEU A 87 3.82 17.50 -0.77
CA LEU A 87 4.86 18.36 -1.30
C LEU A 87 6.24 18.05 -0.72
N ASN A 88 6.32 17.78 0.58
CA ASN A 88 7.57 17.38 1.23
C ASN A 88 8.09 16.04 0.68
N ALA A 89 7.21 15.05 0.48
CA ALA A 89 7.61 13.77 -0.09
C ALA A 89 8.10 13.90 -1.54
N LEU A 90 7.43 14.71 -2.36
CA LEU A 90 7.89 15.01 -3.73
C LEU A 90 9.27 15.68 -3.73
N ALA A 91 9.50 16.62 -2.82
CA ALA A 91 10.78 17.32 -2.70
C ALA A 91 11.91 16.37 -2.27
N VAL A 92 11.68 15.54 -1.25
CA VAL A 92 12.66 14.55 -0.75
C VAL A 92 12.97 13.51 -1.84
N ARG A 93 11.93 12.99 -2.52
CA ARG A 93 12.10 12.05 -3.61
C ARG A 93 12.91 12.65 -4.76
N SER A 94 12.54 13.86 -5.19
CA SER A 94 13.25 14.57 -6.25
C SER A 94 14.70 14.82 -5.87
N GLN A 95 14.98 15.26 -4.63
CA GLN A 95 16.35 15.47 -4.18
C GLN A 95 17.17 14.16 -4.22
N ARG A 96 16.61 13.07 -3.69
CA ARG A 96 17.28 11.75 -3.65
C ARG A 96 17.59 11.22 -5.04
N GLU A 97 16.64 11.32 -5.97
CA GLU A 97 16.74 10.75 -7.32
C GLU A 97 17.54 11.65 -8.28
N CYS A 98 17.43 12.97 -8.14
CA CYS A 98 18.07 13.93 -9.04
C CYS A 98 19.52 14.25 -8.67
N LEU A 99 19.87 14.32 -7.38
CA LEU A 99 21.19 14.78 -6.93
C LEU A 99 22.37 14.04 -7.58
N PRO A 100 22.35 12.69 -7.76
CA PRO A 100 23.43 11.97 -8.42
C PRO A 100 23.73 12.41 -9.86
N TYR A 101 22.78 13.07 -10.52
CA TYR A 101 22.84 13.40 -11.96
C TYR A 101 23.04 14.90 -12.24
N LYS A 102 23.11 15.74 -11.22
CA LYS A 102 23.18 17.19 -11.39
C LYS A 102 24.40 17.61 -12.20
N GLU A 103 25.59 17.13 -11.83
CA GLU A 103 26.84 17.46 -12.51
C GLU A 103 26.86 16.98 -13.97
N LEU A 104 26.18 15.86 -14.27
CA LEU A 104 26.05 15.35 -15.63
C LEU A 104 25.30 16.35 -16.51
N PHE A 105 24.15 16.86 -16.06
CA PHE A 105 23.39 17.85 -16.83
C PHE A 105 24.17 19.15 -17.02
N GLU A 106 24.78 19.68 -15.95
CA GLU A 106 25.55 20.94 -16.01
C GLU A 106 26.73 20.86 -16.99
N LYS A 107 27.35 19.68 -17.11
CA LYS A 107 28.46 19.45 -18.01
C LYS A 107 28.00 19.21 -19.46
N GLU A 108 27.08 18.28 -19.67
CA GLU A 108 26.72 17.80 -21.01
C GLU A 108 25.73 18.74 -21.73
N LEU A 109 24.96 19.55 -21.00
CA LEU A 109 24.07 20.59 -21.54
C LEU A 109 24.67 22.00 -21.43
N LYS A 110 25.98 22.11 -21.18
CA LYS A 110 26.67 23.38 -21.02
C LYS A 110 26.43 24.29 -22.24
N GLY A 111 26.02 25.53 -21.98
CA GLY A 111 25.68 26.52 -23.02
C GLY A 111 24.24 26.44 -23.53
N HIS A 112 23.48 25.41 -23.13
CA HIS A 112 22.05 25.28 -23.43
C HIS A 112 21.15 25.48 -22.20
N LEU A 113 21.69 25.42 -20.98
CA LEU A 113 20.93 25.63 -19.74
C LEU A 113 20.74 27.13 -19.41
N SER A 114 19.56 27.48 -18.92
CA SER A 114 19.28 28.78 -18.28
C SER A 114 19.75 28.79 -16.82
N GLU A 115 19.77 29.97 -16.19
CA GLU A 115 20.10 30.10 -14.75
C GLU A 115 19.03 29.49 -13.83
N ASN A 116 17.81 29.27 -14.34
CA ASN A 116 16.63 28.88 -13.56
C ASN A 116 16.21 27.42 -13.79
N PHE A 117 17.06 26.60 -14.44
CA PHE A 117 16.73 25.20 -14.68
C PHE A 117 16.47 24.45 -13.37
N LYS A 118 15.57 23.48 -13.41
CA LYS A 118 15.22 22.63 -12.28
C LYS A 118 15.49 21.17 -12.64
N MET A 119 15.69 20.36 -11.62
CA MET A 119 15.70 18.91 -11.78
C MET A 119 14.41 18.33 -11.22
N VAL A 120 13.81 17.43 -11.98
CA VAL A 120 12.56 16.75 -11.59
C VAL A 120 12.70 15.26 -11.85
N SER A 121 12.04 14.47 -11.02
CA SER A 121 11.91 13.03 -11.24
C SER A 121 10.43 12.68 -11.38
N SER A 122 10.05 12.21 -12.57
CA SER A 122 8.72 11.65 -12.82
C SER A 122 8.84 10.36 -13.63
N THR A 123 8.94 10.45 -14.96
CA THR A 123 9.13 9.32 -15.88
C THR A 123 10.59 8.87 -15.93
N PHE A 124 11.51 9.81 -15.81
CA PHE A 124 12.95 9.64 -15.68
C PHE A 124 13.51 10.87 -14.97
N VAL A 125 14.75 10.79 -14.49
CA VAL A 125 15.44 11.97 -13.94
C VAL A 125 15.68 12.96 -15.08
N SER A 126 15.15 14.17 -14.91
CA SER A 126 15.06 15.17 -15.98
C SER A 126 15.59 16.53 -15.55
N CYS A 127 16.16 17.24 -16.52
CA CYS A 127 16.31 18.69 -16.47
C CYS A 127 15.06 19.33 -17.08
N TYR A 128 14.37 20.13 -16.28
CA TYR A 128 13.29 21.01 -16.71
C TYR A 128 13.85 22.42 -16.90
N ASP A 129 13.84 22.88 -18.15
CA ASP A 129 14.26 24.21 -18.54
C ASP A 129 13.49 24.62 -19.80
N GLU A 130 12.84 25.78 -19.77
CA GLU A 130 11.91 26.20 -20.81
C GLU A 130 12.63 26.25 -22.17
N GLY A 131 12.10 25.53 -23.18
CA GLY A 131 12.66 25.46 -24.53
C GLY A 131 14.01 24.72 -24.66
N ILE A 132 14.42 23.92 -23.67
CA ILE A 132 15.71 23.20 -23.71
C ILE A 132 15.84 22.28 -24.93
N ILE A 133 14.75 21.64 -25.35
CA ILE A 133 14.77 20.73 -26.51
C ILE A 133 14.94 21.51 -27.81
N ASP A 134 14.36 22.70 -27.92
CA ASP A 134 14.57 23.58 -29.07
C ASP A 134 16.02 24.04 -29.18
N ARG A 135 16.68 24.29 -28.03
CA ARG A 135 18.10 24.70 -27.98
C ARG A 135 19.06 23.55 -28.26
N TYR A 136 18.83 22.37 -27.67
CA TYR A 136 19.77 21.25 -27.73
C TYR A 136 19.54 20.34 -28.96
N TYR A 137 18.28 20.07 -29.30
CA TYR A 137 17.88 19.21 -30.42
C TYR A 137 17.29 20.01 -31.59
N SER A 138 17.88 21.16 -31.92
CA SER A 138 17.37 22.07 -32.96
C SER A 138 17.11 21.40 -34.31
N ASN A 139 17.91 20.39 -34.69
CA ASN A 139 17.76 19.63 -35.93
C ASN A 139 16.39 18.94 -36.04
N ILE A 140 15.95 18.17 -35.03
CA ILE A 140 14.63 17.50 -35.07
C ILE A 140 13.50 18.51 -34.89
N MET A 141 13.71 19.54 -34.06
CA MET A 141 12.70 20.57 -33.80
C MET A 141 12.44 21.48 -35.01
N SER A 142 13.40 21.58 -35.94
CA SER A 142 13.24 22.26 -37.23
C SER A 142 12.32 21.51 -38.22
N LYS A 143 12.08 20.20 -37.98
CA LYS A 143 11.20 19.36 -38.80
C LYS A 143 9.73 19.37 -38.34
N ARG A 144 9.37 20.21 -37.37
CA ARG A 144 7.97 20.37 -36.92
C ARG A 144 7.10 20.91 -38.05
N ASP A 145 5.87 20.42 -38.12
CA ASP A 145 4.85 21.03 -38.97
C ASP A 145 4.30 22.33 -38.35
N LYS A 146 3.37 22.98 -39.06
CA LYS A 146 2.74 24.24 -38.62
C LYS A 146 1.97 24.13 -37.29
N ASP A 147 1.56 22.92 -36.91
CA ASP A 147 0.84 22.65 -35.65
C ASP A 147 1.85 22.31 -34.52
N GLY A 148 3.15 22.32 -34.81
CA GLY A 148 4.23 22.02 -33.88
C GLY A 148 4.47 20.51 -33.68
N LEU A 149 3.93 19.66 -34.57
CA LEU A 149 4.07 18.20 -34.48
C LEU A 149 5.29 17.72 -35.26
N VAL A 150 6.02 16.74 -34.72
CA VAL A 150 7.13 16.07 -35.41
C VAL A 150 6.62 14.78 -36.06
N TYR A 151 7.02 14.52 -37.30
CA TYR A 151 6.74 13.23 -37.95
C TYR A 151 7.45 12.11 -37.20
N LEU A 152 6.71 11.05 -36.88
CA LEU A 152 7.25 9.98 -36.07
C LEU A 152 8.41 9.24 -36.78
N ARG A 153 8.37 9.11 -38.10
CA ARG A 153 9.47 8.53 -38.89
C ARG A 153 10.76 9.33 -38.71
N ASP A 154 10.69 10.66 -38.82
CA ASP A 154 11.84 11.54 -38.60
C ASP A 154 12.38 11.46 -37.16
N LEU A 155 11.50 11.27 -36.19
CA LEU A 155 11.90 11.08 -34.78
C LEU A 155 12.63 9.75 -34.61
N LEU A 156 12.07 8.66 -35.14
CA LEU A 156 12.64 7.31 -35.01
C LEU A 156 13.93 7.09 -35.82
N ASP A 157 14.28 7.98 -36.74
CA ASP A 157 15.59 7.98 -37.40
C ASP A 157 16.71 8.27 -36.38
N SER A 158 16.52 9.26 -35.51
CA SER A 158 17.53 9.69 -34.52
C SER A 158 17.32 9.10 -33.12
N PHE A 159 16.11 8.63 -32.81
CA PHE A 159 15.75 8.16 -31.47
C PHE A 159 15.23 6.72 -31.46
N GLU A 160 15.44 6.03 -30.36
CA GLU A 160 14.90 4.71 -30.03
C GLU A 160 13.70 4.87 -29.10
N TYR A 161 12.57 4.27 -29.43
CA TYR A 161 11.39 4.28 -28.56
C TYR A 161 11.58 3.32 -27.39
N MET A 162 11.59 3.84 -26.16
CA MET A 162 11.74 3.04 -24.94
C MET A 162 10.41 2.54 -24.37
N GLY A 163 9.28 3.07 -24.85
CA GLY A 163 7.94 2.86 -24.27
C GLY A 163 7.41 4.11 -23.56
N GLN A 164 6.11 4.12 -23.30
CA GLN A 164 5.40 5.14 -22.52
C GLN A 164 5.60 6.58 -23.01
N GLY A 165 5.77 6.76 -24.33
CA GLY A 165 6.05 8.06 -24.93
C GLY A 165 7.47 8.59 -24.73
N VAL A 166 8.43 7.74 -24.34
CA VAL A 166 9.83 8.11 -24.13
C VAL A 166 10.71 7.67 -25.31
N PHE A 167 11.60 8.56 -25.74
CA PHE A 167 12.47 8.39 -26.89
C PHE A 167 13.92 8.68 -26.48
N LYS A 168 14.77 7.64 -26.50
CA LYS A 168 16.21 7.75 -26.22
C LYS A 168 16.96 8.19 -27.46
N ASP A 169 17.83 9.18 -27.32
CA ASP A 169 18.74 9.58 -28.39
C ASP A 169 19.74 8.43 -28.68
N LYS A 170 19.85 8.03 -29.95
CA LYS A 170 20.79 6.97 -30.36
C LYS A 170 22.26 7.40 -30.21
N SER A 171 22.53 8.70 -30.14
CA SER A 171 23.87 9.28 -30.12
C SER A 171 24.34 9.74 -28.74
N SER A 172 23.44 9.81 -27.75
CA SER A 172 23.75 10.30 -26.40
C SER A 172 23.09 9.47 -25.31
N LYS A 173 23.29 9.87 -24.05
CA LYS A 173 22.64 9.25 -22.88
C LYS A 173 21.25 9.82 -22.61
N PHE A 174 20.84 10.84 -23.37
CA PHE A 174 19.63 11.58 -23.10
C PHE A 174 18.40 10.91 -23.72
N ALA A 175 17.25 11.28 -23.16
CA ALA A 175 15.93 10.94 -23.69
C ALA A 175 15.05 12.19 -23.72
N ILE A 176 14.04 12.16 -24.59
CA ILE A 176 12.96 13.14 -24.66
C ILE A 176 11.63 12.41 -24.57
N CYS A 177 10.53 13.12 -24.34
CA CYS A 177 9.22 12.48 -24.24
C CYS A 177 8.12 13.24 -24.99
N ALA A 178 6.97 12.58 -25.14
CA ALA A 178 5.74 13.20 -25.58
C ALA A 178 5.35 14.38 -24.65
N HIS A 179 4.60 15.34 -25.20
CA HIS A 179 4.23 16.58 -24.52
C HIS A 179 3.53 16.33 -23.17
N ALA A 180 3.78 17.17 -22.16
CA ALA A 180 3.17 17.08 -20.83
C ALA A 180 1.63 17.01 -20.81
N TYR A 181 0.98 17.43 -21.89
CA TYR A 181 -0.48 17.43 -22.02
C TYR A 181 -1.10 16.05 -22.26
N PHE A 182 -0.27 15.03 -22.46
CA PHE A 182 -0.71 13.64 -22.36
C PHE A 182 -0.85 13.16 -20.91
N ARG A 183 -0.48 13.96 -19.91
CA ARG A 183 -0.54 13.59 -18.48
C ARG A 183 -1.87 14.00 -17.85
N LYS A 184 -2.31 13.29 -16.81
CA LYS A 184 -3.48 13.69 -15.99
C LYS A 184 -3.28 15.11 -15.44
N SER A 185 -4.32 15.93 -15.50
CA SER A 185 -4.29 17.35 -15.14
C SER A 185 -3.13 18.15 -15.77
N LEU A 186 -2.56 17.63 -16.87
CA LEU A 186 -1.45 18.21 -17.62
C LEU A 186 -0.18 18.45 -16.78
N SER A 187 -0.04 17.69 -15.68
CA SER A 187 1.02 17.89 -14.68
C SER A 187 2.21 16.97 -14.92
N LEU A 188 3.44 17.51 -14.81
CA LEU A 188 4.69 16.77 -14.91
C LEU A 188 4.86 15.68 -13.84
N TYR A 189 4.13 15.77 -12.73
CA TYR A 189 4.16 14.79 -11.65
C TYR A 189 3.29 13.56 -11.91
N ASN A 190 2.43 13.60 -12.93
CA ASN A 190 1.61 12.46 -13.35
C ASN A 190 2.27 11.70 -14.49
N ASN A 191 1.90 10.43 -14.68
CA ASN A 191 2.41 9.66 -15.81
C ASN A 191 1.84 10.18 -17.14
N LEU A 192 2.56 9.95 -18.23
CA LEU A 192 2.03 10.11 -19.58
C LEU A 192 0.92 9.07 -19.79
N ASN A 193 -0.08 9.38 -20.61
CA ASN A 193 -1.09 8.42 -21.06
C ASN A 193 -0.44 7.34 -21.95
N TYR A 194 0.23 6.39 -21.31
CA TYR A 194 1.02 5.36 -21.96
C TYR A 194 0.15 4.32 -22.67
N PHE A 195 -1.08 4.08 -22.20
CA PHE A 195 -2.06 3.26 -22.92
C PHE A 195 -2.30 3.80 -24.35
N PHE A 196 -2.46 5.12 -24.48
CA PHE A 196 -2.60 5.75 -25.80
C PHE A 196 -1.29 5.76 -26.58
N LEU A 197 -0.19 6.21 -25.96
CA LEU A 197 1.09 6.39 -26.64
C LEU A 197 1.66 5.05 -27.13
N ASP A 198 1.70 4.02 -26.29
CA ASP A 198 2.17 2.69 -26.69
C ASP A 198 1.30 2.10 -27.80
N GLN A 199 -0.02 2.29 -27.74
CA GLN A 199 -0.92 1.83 -28.80
C GLN A 199 -0.71 2.61 -30.11
N LEU A 200 -0.49 3.93 -30.05
CA LEU A 200 -0.19 4.77 -31.21
C LEU A 200 1.11 4.33 -31.89
N LEU A 201 2.15 4.03 -31.11
CA LEU A 201 3.45 3.64 -31.63
C LEU A 201 3.44 2.29 -32.36
N LYS A 202 2.45 1.42 -32.15
CA LYS A 202 2.29 0.17 -32.91
C LYS A 202 2.10 0.40 -34.41
N TYR A 203 1.60 1.58 -34.82
CA TYR A 203 1.39 1.95 -36.22
C TYR A 203 2.59 2.68 -36.86
N ALA A 204 3.72 2.84 -36.14
CA ALA A 204 4.88 3.57 -36.65
C ALA A 204 5.49 2.97 -37.93
N GLY A 205 5.40 1.64 -38.08
CA GLY A 205 5.89 0.89 -39.24
C GLY A 205 4.88 0.75 -40.38
N ASP A 206 3.64 1.21 -40.19
CA ASP A 206 2.60 1.11 -41.22
C ASP A 206 2.90 2.10 -42.36
N LYS A 207 2.74 1.63 -43.61
CA LYS A 207 2.95 2.42 -44.81
C LYS A 207 1.71 3.22 -45.20
N ASP A 208 0.53 2.73 -44.81
CA ASP A 208 -0.75 3.32 -45.13
C ASP A 208 -1.15 4.40 -44.12
N VAL A 209 -0.36 4.58 -43.06
CA VAL A 209 -0.56 5.58 -42.01
C VAL A 209 0.67 6.48 -41.84
N THR A 210 0.42 7.77 -41.62
CA THR A 210 1.42 8.78 -41.27
C THR A 210 1.12 9.33 -39.89
N LEU A 211 2.07 9.16 -38.97
CA LEU A 211 1.95 9.60 -37.58
C LEU A 211 2.77 10.86 -37.32
N ARG A 212 2.19 11.79 -36.55
CA ARG A 212 2.88 12.96 -35.99
C ARG A 212 2.56 13.10 -34.52
N LEU A 213 3.55 13.54 -33.74
CA LEU A 213 3.47 13.64 -32.29
C LEU A 213 4.07 14.96 -31.81
N LYS A 214 3.45 15.57 -30.80
CA LYS A 214 4.01 16.72 -30.08
C LYS A 214 4.95 16.25 -28.98
N LEU A 215 6.14 16.82 -28.96
CA LEU A 215 7.17 16.55 -27.95
C LEU A 215 7.14 17.61 -26.85
N ASP A 216 7.55 17.24 -25.65
CA ASP A 216 7.77 18.20 -24.57
C ASP A 216 9.02 19.03 -24.87
N THR A 217 8.86 20.35 -25.04
CA THR A 217 9.99 21.23 -25.40
C THR A 217 10.87 21.61 -24.21
N ASN A 218 10.39 21.35 -22.99
CA ASN A 218 10.96 21.88 -21.75
C ASN A 218 11.66 20.80 -20.92
N LEU A 219 11.67 19.54 -21.37
CA LEU A 219 12.13 18.41 -20.57
C LEU A 219 13.14 17.55 -21.32
N ILE A 220 14.36 17.44 -20.79
CA ILE A 220 15.39 16.49 -21.25
C ILE A 220 15.77 15.53 -20.13
N GLY A 221 15.71 14.24 -20.42
CA GLY A 221 15.88 13.15 -19.47
C GLY A 221 17.18 12.38 -19.62
N ILE A 222 17.54 11.60 -18.61
CA ILE A 222 18.60 10.59 -18.73
C ILE A 222 17.95 9.23 -18.97
N ALA A 223 18.25 8.63 -20.13
CA ALA A 223 17.60 7.40 -20.59
C ALA A 223 17.79 6.22 -19.61
N GLU A 224 18.96 6.11 -18.98
CA GLU A 224 19.27 5.01 -18.04
C GLU A 224 18.46 5.06 -16.74
N THR A 225 17.81 6.19 -16.46
CA THR A 225 16.95 6.39 -15.28
C THR A 225 15.47 6.16 -15.57
N PHE A 226 15.12 5.80 -16.81
CA PHE A 226 13.75 5.49 -17.17
C PHE A 226 13.27 4.23 -16.44
N VAL A 227 12.20 4.40 -15.67
CA VAL A 227 11.50 3.31 -15.00
C VAL A 227 10.07 3.29 -15.54
N PRO A 228 9.65 2.22 -16.26
CA PRO A 228 8.29 2.10 -16.75
C PRO A 228 7.29 2.22 -15.60
N ALA A 229 6.33 3.13 -15.73
CA ALA A 229 5.23 3.24 -14.78
C ALA A 229 4.20 2.13 -14.99
N MET A 230 3.52 1.73 -13.91
CA MET A 230 2.39 0.82 -13.98
C MET A 230 1.22 1.48 -13.24
N GLU A 231 0.13 1.76 -13.94
CA GLU A 231 -1.11 2.24 -13.35
C GLU A 231 -2.14 1.11 -13.39
N PHE A 232 -2.49 0.59 -12.22
CA PHE A 232 -3.51 -0.44 -12.06
C PHE A 232 -4.90 0.21 -12.04
N GLU A 233 -5.34 0.64 -13.21
CA GLU A 233 -6.66 1.25 -13.41
C GLU A 233 -7.58 0.31 -14.17
N TYR A 234 -8.78 0.09 -13.65
CA TYR A 234 -9.81 -0.66 -14.37
C TYR A 234 -10.59 0.27 -15.27
N TRP A 235 -10.27 0.18 -16.56
CA TRP A 235 -11.07 0.75 -17.62
C TRP A 235 -12.24 -0.20 -17.90
N ARG A 236 -13.47 0.31 -17.80
CA ARG A 236 -14.64 -0.40 -18.34
C ARG A 236 -14.55 -0.35 -19.88
N GLY A 237 -15.11 -1.36 -20.57
CA GLY A 237 -15.04 -1.45 -22.02
C GLY A 237 -15.61 -2.74 -22.64
N PRO A 238 -16.68 -2.72 -23.46
CA PRO A 238 -17.25 -3.84 -24.19
C PRO A 238 -16.79 -3.79 -25.65
N ARG A 239 -17.04 -4.86 -26.42
CA ARG A 239 -16.72 -4.90 -27.87
C ARG A 239 -17.86 -4.24 -28.67
N PHE A 240 -17.51 -3.29 -29.53
CA PHE A 240 -18.43 -2.46 -30.34
C PHE A 240 -19.09 -3.19 -31.53
N ASN A 241 -20.26 -2.68 -31.98
CA ASN A 241 -21.00 -3.05 -33.19
C ASN A 241 -20.77 -2.10 -34.41
N ASN A 242 -20.04 -2.55 -35.44
CA ASN A 242 -19.24 -1.75 -36.41
C ASN A 242 -19.91 -0.81 -37.46
N ASP A 243 -21.19 -0.47 -37.43
CA ASP A 243 -21.83 0.27 -38.56
C ASP A 243 -21.85 1.81 -38.43
N VAL A 244 -20.72 2.46 -38.78
CA VAL A 244 -20.54 3.94 -38.68
C VAL A 244 -21.46 4.74 -39.60
N ALA A 245 -21.80 4.20 -40.78
CA ALA A 245 -22.60 4.92 -41.78
C ALA A 245 -24.06 5.15 -41.34
N LYS A 246 -24.52 4.43 -40.30
CA LYS A 246 -25.87 4.57 -39.74
C LYS A 246 -25.96 5.54 -38.57
N ILE A 247 -24.85 6.13 -38.14
CA ILE A 247 -24.86 7.06 -36.99
C ILE A 247 -25.61 8.34 -37.36
N LYS A 248 -26.55 8.75 -36.50
CA LYS A 248 -27.33 9.98 -36.67
C LYS A 248 -26.44 11.22 -36.54
N LEU A 249 -26.57 12.15 -37.48
CA LEU A 249 -25.88 13.45 -37.43
C LEU A 249 -26.44 14.34 -36.31
N GLY A 250 -25.58 15.19 -35.74
CA GLY A 250 -25.91 16.12 -34.67
C GLY A 250 -25.06 15.93 -33.42
N VAL A 251 -25.37 16.71 -32.39
CA VAL A 251 -24.70 16.66 -31.08
C VAL A 251 -25.36 15.58 -30.23
N THR A 252 -24.54 14.79 -29.55
CA THR A 252 -24.93 13.83 -28.50
C THR A 252 -24.15 14.17 -27.25
N GLU A 253 -24.83 14.19 -26.10
CA GLU A 253 -24.23 14.50 -24.80
C GLU A 253 -24.43 13.29 -23.87
N HIS A 254 -23.34 12.91 -23.20
CA HIS A 254 -23.37 11.92 -22.11
C HIS A 254 -22.84 12.60 -20.84
N LYS A 255 -23.55 12.45 -19.71
CA LYS A 255 -23.20 13.09 -18.44
C LYS A 255 -22.58 12.10 -17.47
N MET A 256 -21.58 12.58 -16.74
CA MET A 256 -20.94 11.81 -15.68
C MET A 256 -21.84 11.77 -14.44
N ASP A 257 -21.93 10.63 -13.76
CA ASP A 257 -22.53 10.58 -12.43
C ASP A 257 -21.67 11.32 -11.38
N GLU A 258 -22.25 11.69 -10.24
CA GLU A 258 -21.57 12.49 -9.21
C GLU A 258 -20.29 11.84 -8.66
N TYR A 259 -20.27 10.52 -8.47
CA TYR A 259 -19.09 9.82 -7.99
C TYR A 259 -17.94 9.92 -8.99
N ASN A 260 -18.21 9.57 -10.26
CA ASN A 260 -17.22 9.61 -11.32
C ASN A 260 -16.82 11.04 -11.71
N LYS A 261 -17.72 12.01 -11.53
CA LYS A 261 -17.42 13.44 -11.68
C LYS A 261 -16.39 13.90 -10.66
N ILE A 262 -16.55 13.51 -9.39
CA ILE A 262 -15.55 13.75 -8.35
C ILE A 262 -14.26 13.00 -8.69
N PHE A 263 -14.32 11.72 -9.03
CA PHE A 263 -13.13 10.90 -9.26
C PHE A 263 -12.31 11.38 -10.47
N ASN A 264 -12.93 11.61 -11.63
CA ASN A 264 -12.26 11.92 -12.89
C ASN A 264 -12.17 13.43 -13.21
N GLY A 265 -12.98 14.27 -12.56
CA GLY A 265 -13.04 15.71 -12.82
C GLY A 265 -13.70 16.09 -14.15
N ILE A 266 -14.51 15.19 -14.71
CA ILE A 266 -15.23 15.36 -15.98
C ILE A 266 -16.71 15.54 -15.66
N ASP A 267 -17.32 16.61 -16.16
CA ASP A 267 -18.76 16.87 -16.04
C ASP A 267 -19.56 16.04 -17.05
N ARG A 268 -19.14 16.09 -18.31
CA ARG A 268 -19.79 15.43 -19.43
C ARG A 268 -18.83 15.26 -20.60
N THR A 269 -19.24 14.45 -21.58
CA THR A 269 -18.57 14.35 -22.88
C THR A 269 -19.59 14.59 -23.97
N GLU A 270 -19.21 15.43 -24.92
CA GLU A 270 -20.05 15.78 -26.06
C GLU A 270 -19.43 15.22 -27.34
N PHE A 271 -20.29 14.66 -28.19
CA PHE A 271 -19.95 14.04 -29.46
C PHE A 271 -20.74 14.73 -30.57
N ILE A 272 -20.13 14.93 -31.73
CA ILE A 272 -20.83 15.47 -32.89
C ILE A 272 -20.44 14.74 -34.16
N TRP A 273 -21.45 14.29 -34.90
CA TRP A 273 -21.30 13.86 -36.29
C TRP A 273 -21.89 14.90 -37.23
N LYS A 274 -21.12 15.27 -38.26
CA LYS A 274 -21.53 16.24 -39.29
C LYS A 274 -20.99 15.82 -40.65
N ILE A 275 -21.53 16.41 -41.71
CA ILE A 275 -20.99 16.25 -43.07
C ILE A 275 -20.23 17.52 -43.43
N GLU A 276 -18.94 17.39 -43.70
CA GLU A 276 -18.10 18.49 -44.17
C GLU A 276 -17.36 18.06 -45.43
N GLY A 277 -17.46 18.85 -46.51
CA GLY A 277 -16.81 18.51 -47.78
C GLY A 277 -17.24 17.17 -48.38
N GLY A 278 -18.45 16.69 -48.07
CA GLY A 278 -18.96 15.40 -48.52
C GLY A 278 -18.48 14.18 -47.72
N LYS A 279 -17.69 14.40 -46.66
CA LYS A 279 -17.19 13.34 -45.77
C LYS A 279 -17.86 13.42 -44.40
N GLN A 280 -17.95 12.28 -43.73
CA GLN A 280 -18.56 12.19 -42.41
C GLN A 280 -17.48 12.49 -41.36
N THR A 281 -17.67 13.60 -40.64
CA THR A 281 -16.72 14.11 -39.65
C THR A 281 -17.25 13.84 -38.24
N PHE A 282 -16.35 13.36 -37.38
CA PHE A 282 -16.58 13.16 -35.94
C PHE A 282 -15.76 14.16 -35.14
N GLU A 283 -16.36 14.70 -34.08
CA GLU A 283 -15.63 15.39 -33.02
C GLU A 283 -16.12 14.93 -31.65
N ALA A 284 -15.21 14.90 -30.67
CA ALA A 284 -15.52 14.63 -29.27
C ALA A 284 -14.77 15.60 -28.36
N GLU A 285 -15.42 16.06 -27.30
CA GLU A 285 -14.82 16.96 -26.30
C GLU A 285 -15.21 16.55 -24.87
N GLU A 286 -14.22 16.41 -24.00
CA GLU A 286 -14.41 16.37 -22.55
C GLU A 286 -14.75 17.76 -22.03
N VAL A 287 -15.75 17.89 -21.17
CA VAL A 287 -16.03 19.15 -20.44
C VAL A 287 -15.63 18.91 -18.99
N LYS A 288 -14.63 19.64 -18.50
CA LYS A 288 -14.12 19.47 -17.14
C LYS A 288 -14.94 20.25 -16.11
N ASN A 289 -14.95 19.75 -14.88
CA ASN A 289 -15.47 20.46 -13.71
C ASN A 289 -14.37 20.98 -12.77
N ASN A 290 -13.13 20.51 -12.96
CA ASN A 290 -11.97 20.88 -12.14
C ASN A 290 -10.86 21.46 -13.02
N PRO A 291 -10.10 22.45 -12.52
CA PRO A 291 -8.95 22.99 -13.23
C PRO A 291 -7.88 21.91 -13.44
N SER A 292 -7.10 22.08 -14.50
CA SER A 292 -5.88 21.33 -14.78
C SER A 292 -4.75 21.88 -13.92
N LEU A 293 -4.67 21.42 -12.67
CA LEU A 293 -3.74 21.91 -11.65
C LEU A 293 -2.25 21.79 -12.01
N GLY A 294 -1.89 21.05 -13.06
CA GLY A 294 -0.54 21.06 -13.63
C GLY A 294 -0.18 22.33 -14.39
N VAL A 295 -1.18 23.15 -14.74
CA VAL A 295 -1.02 24.44 -15.44
C VAL A 295 -1.29 25.59 -14.46
N SER A 296 -2.51 25.68 -13.93
CA SER A 296 -2.90 26.68 -12.94
C SER A 296 -4.19 26.28 -12.22
N ASN A 297 -4.63 27.07 -11.25
CA ASN A 297 -5.92 26.91 -10.58
C ASN A 297 -7.10 27.47 -11.38
N GLU A 298 -6.84 28.09 -12.54
CA GLU A 298 -7.84 28.82 -13.33
C GLU A 298 -7.95 28.29 -14.77
N ASP A 299 -7.10 27.35 -15.16
CA ASP A 299 -7.05 26.77 -16.50
C ASP A 299 -7.69 25.38 -16.54
N TYR A 300 -8.57 25.15 -17.50
CA TYR A 300 -9.34 23.92 -17.69
C TYR A 300 -8.97 23.30 -19.04
N GLY A 301 -8.21 22.21 -18.99
CA GLY A 301 -7.71 21.51 -20.18
C GLY A 301 -8.64 20.39 -20.64
N CYS A 302 -9.54 20.70 -21.56
CA CYS A 302 -10.51 19.76 -22.13
C CYS A 302 -9.88 18.95 -23.28
N ARG A 303 -9.87 17.61 -23.19
CA ARG A 303 -9.42 16.78 -24.32
C ARG A 303 -10.42 16.87 -25.46
N TYR A 304 -9.89 16.99 -26.66
CA TYR A 304 -10.64 17.08 -27.89
C TYR A 304 -10.08 16.11 -28.93
N ALA A 305 -10.97 15.43 -29.65
CA ALA A 305 -10.63 14.57 -30.77
C ALA A 305 -11.43 14.97 -32.02
N HIS A 306 -10.80 14.87 -33.18
CA HIS A 306 -11.41 15.12 -34.48
C HIS A 306 -11.04 14.01 -35.45
N SER A 307 -12.00 13.55 -36.25
CA SER A 307 -11.76 12.49 -37.23
C SER A 307 -12.61 12.65 -38.48
N ILE A 308 -12.07 12.19 -39.62
CA ILE A 308 -12.76 12.20 -40.90
C ILE A 308 -12.89 10.76 -41.38
N TYR A 309 -14.12 10.30 -41.51
CA TYR A 309 -14.46 8.97 -41.98
C TYR A 309 -14.73 8.98 -43.48
N ASN A 310 -14.08 8.05 -44.19
CA ASN A 310 -14.31 7.79 -45.59
C ASN A 310 -15.22 6.57 -45.74
N THR A 311 -16.46 6.82 -46.20
CA THR A 311 -17.49 5.79 -46.41
C THR A 311 -17.17 4.82 -47.55
N ASP A 312 -16.34 5.22 -48.52
CA ASP A 312 -16.01 4.37 -49.66
C ASP A 312 -15.04 3.25 -49.26
N ASN A 313 -14.10 3.58 -48.35
CA ASN A 313 -13.04 2.66 -47.92
C ASN A 313 -13.31 2.05 -46.53
N ASN A 314 -14.35 2.51 -45.83
CA ASN A 314 -14.66 2.15 -44.45
C ASN A 314 -13.52 2.39 -43.44
N THR A 315 -12.71 3.43 -43.68
CA THR A 315 -11.54 3.80 -42.87
C THR A 315 -11.60 5.27 -42.46
N PHE A 316 -10.96 5.60 -41.34
CA PHE A 316 -10.68 7.00 -40.99
C PHE A 316 -9.46 7.47 -41.76
N GLU A 317 -9.61 8.51 -42.57
CA GLU A 317 -8.50 9.09 -43.35
C GLU A 317 -7.69 10.12 -42.56
N HIS A 318 -8.28 10.61 -41.47
CA HIS A 318 -7.71 11.61 -40.59
C HIS A 318 -8.22 11.40 -39.17
N PHE A 319 -7.31 11.43 -38.20
CA PHE A 319 -7.62 11.42 -36.77
C PHE A 319 -6.58 12.26 -36.03
N ASP A 320 -7.01 13.31 -35.34
CA ASP A 320 -6.15 14.11 -34.47
C ASP A 320 -6.76 14.32 -33.09
N GLY A 321 -5.88 14.59 -32.13
CA GLY A 321 -6.25 14.90 -30.76
C GLY A 321 -5.51 16.13 -30.25
N ALA A 322 -6.22 16.92 -29.45
CA ALA A 322 -5.76 18.19 -28.91
C ALA A 322 -6.28 18.42 -27.49
N ILE A 323 -5.71 19.42 -26.81
CA ILE A 323 -6.28 20.05 -25.63
C ILE A 323 -6.86 21.41 -26.03
N ARG A 324 -8.11 21.66 -25.64
CA ARG A 324 -8.72 22.98 -25.62
C ARG A 324 -8.62 23.54 -24.21
N MET A 325 -7.80 24.58 -24.03
CA MET A 325 -7.66 25.23 -22.74
C MET A 325 -8.66 26.39 -22.62
N TYR A 326 -9.40 26.39 -21.52
CA TYR A 326 -10.33 27.44 -21.13
C TYR A 326 -9.85 28.07 -19.82
N ASP A 327 -9.89 29.39 -19.71
CA ASP A 327 -9.80 30.04 -18.40
C ASP A 327 -11.16 29.92 -17.66
N THR A 328 -11.22 30.31 -16.40
CA THR A 328 -12.44 30.19 -15.57
C THR A 328 -13.69 30.80 -16.23
N GLU A 329 -13.58 32.00 -16.80
CA GLU A 329 -14.72 32.68 -17.43
C GLU A 329 -15.21 31.91 -18.67
N LYS A 330 -14.29 31.53 -19.57
CA LYS A 330 -14.66 30.76 -20.76
C LYS A 330 -15.12 29.35 -20.43
N MET A 331 -14.65 28.77 -19.33
CA MET A 331 -15.10 27.46 -18.89
C MET A 331 -16.55 27.52 -18.39
N LEU A 332 -16.94 28.58 -17.68
CA LEU A 332 -18.33 28.82 -17.30
C LEU A 332 -19.22 28.96 -18.55
N GLU A 333 -18.79 29.74 -19.54
CA GLU A 333 -19.50 29.83 -20.82
C GLU A 333 -19.56 28.47 -21.54
N ARG A 334 -18.49 27.68 -21.51
CA ARG A 334 -18.44 26.34 -22.11
C ARG A 334 -19.38 25.36 -21.41
N LEU A 335 -19.60 25.50 -20.10
CA LEU A 335 -20.55 24.67 -19.34
C LEU A 335 -21.99 24.95 -19.78
N ASP A 336 -22.33 26.18 -20.16
CA ASP A 336 -23.68 26.59 -20.58
C ASP A 336 -23.98 26.33 -22.07
N ASN A 337 -22.97 26.06 -22.89
CA ASN A 337 -23.11 25.90 -24.34
C ASN A 337 -22.66 24.51 -24.81
N ASP A 338 -23.32 23.97 -25.84
CA ASP A 338 -22.86 22.74 -26.51
C ASP A 338 -21.64 23.00 -27.42
N ILE A 339 -20.94 21.94 -27.82
CA ILE A 339 -19.73 21.96 -28.66
C ILE A 339 -19.93 22.70 -29.98
N LYS A 340 -21.18 22.75 -30.47
CA LYS A 340 -21.54 23.45 -31.70
C LYS A 340 -21.68 24.96 -31.47
N SER A 341 -22.19 25.36 -30.32
CA SER A 341 -22.55 26.74 -29.97
C SER A 341 -21.42 27.48 -29.25
N ALA A 342 -20.51 26.77 -28.59
CA ALA A 342 -19.41 27.33 -27.80
C ALA A 342 -18.32 28.07 -28.62
N GLY A 343 -18.32 27.94 -29.95
CA GLY A 343 -17.36 28.62 -30.83
C GLY A 343 -15.90 28.16 -30.65
N LYS A 344 -14.95 29.00 -31.06
CA LYS A 344 -13.49 28.71 -31.05
C LYS A 344 -12.73 29.60 -30.05
N GLN A 345 -13.20 29.68 -28.82
CA GLN A 345 -12.68 30.63 -27.82
C GLN A 345 -11.58 30.04 -26.91
N SER A 346 -11.15 28.80 -27.13
CA SER A 346 -10.09 28.11 -26.37
C SER A 346 -8.69 28.34 -26.95
N LEU A 347 -7.65 28.26 -26.11
CA LEU A 347 -6.29 28.02 -26.59
C LEU A 347 -6.16 26.56 -27.04
N TYR A 348 -6.01 26.34 -28.35
CA TYR A 348 -6.01 25.01 -28.95
C TYR A 348 -4.58 24.47 -29.13
N THR A 349 -4.28 23.35 -28.47
CA THR A 349 -2.97 22.68 -28.55
C THR A 349 -3.11 21.27 -29.10
N LYS A 350 -2.72 21.07 -30.37
CA LYS A 350 -2.69 19.74 -31.00
C LYS A 350 -1.57 18.88 -30.41
N LEU A 351 -1.85 17.59 -30.17
CA LEU A 351 -0.93 16.67 -29.52
C LEU A 351 -0.44 15.55 -30.44
N PHE A 352 -1.33 14.99 -31.25
CA PHE A 352 -0.98 13.98 -32.23
C PHE A 352 -1.84 14.13 -33.48
N ARG A 353 -1.40 13.50 -34.57
CA ARG A 353 -2.15 13.41 -35.81
C ARG A 353 -1.82 12.11 -36.53
N ILE A 354 -2.86 11.48 -37.05
CA ILE A 354 -2.84 10.29 -37.89
C ILE A 354 -3.51 10.66 -39.21
N ASP A 355 -2.78 10.52 -40.31
CA ASP A 355 -3.34 10.63 -41.67
C ASP A 355 -3.15 9.28 -42.38
N GLY A 356 -4.09 8.87 -43.24
CA GLY A 356 -4.00 7.62 -44.00
C GLY A 356 -5.11 6.63 -43.66
N GLN A 357 -4.98 5.35 -43.97
CA GLN A 357 -6.08 4.38 -43.85
C GLN A 357 -6.13 3.74 -42.45
N LEU A 358 -6.74 4.40 -41.48
CA LEU A 358 -6.90 3.84 -40.12
C LEU A 358 -8.18 3.00 -40.01
N PRO A 359 -8.10 1.69 -39.71
CA PRO A 359 -9.27 0.84 -39.52
C PRO A 359 -10.16 1.30 -38.37
N LEU A 360 -11.47 1.03 -38.47
CA LEU A 360 -12.46 1.40 -37.46
C LEU A 360 -12.12 0.88 -36.05
N ALA A 361 -11.70 -0.39 -35.95
CA ALA A 361 -11.34 -1.01 -34.67
C ALA A 361 -10.16 -0.31 -34.00
N ASP A 362 -9.18 0.08 -34.80
CA ASP A 362 -7.96 0.75 -34.33
C ASP A 362 -8.24 2.19 -33.92
N TRP A 363 -9.07 2.90 -34.70
CA TRP A 363 -9.56 4.23 -34.35
C TRP A 363 -10.31 4.24 -33.02
N LYS A 364 -11.22 3.29 -32.79
CA LYS A 364 -11.94 3.15 -31.51
C LYS A 364 -11.01 2.95 -30.34
N LEU A 365 -10.05 2.03 -30.49
CA LEU A 365 -9.12 1.68 -29.44
C LEU A 365 -8.25 2.88 -29.07
N LEU A 366 -7.74 3.60 -30.08
CA LEU A 366 -6.97 4.82 -29.87
C LEU A 366 -7.82 5.95 -29.27
N LEU A 367 -9.08 6.11 -29.71
CA LEU A 367 -10.01 7.09 -29.14
C LEU A 367 -10.26 6.78 -27.64
N HIS A 368 -10.60 5.53 -27.32
CA HIS A 368 -10.81 5.09 -25.95
C HIS A 368 -9.57 5.35 -25.07
N HIS A 369 -8.38 4.97 -25.53
CA HIS A 369 -7.16 5.21 -24.76
C HIS A 369 -6.82 6.69 -24.64
N TYR A 370 -7.06 7.53 -25.66
CA TYR A 370 -6.74 8.96 -25.60
C TYR A 370 -7.50 9.67 -24.47
N PHE A 371 -8.78 9.32 -24.30
CA PHE A 371 -9.67 9.82 -23.26
C PHE A 371 -9.56 9.01 -21.95
N GLN A 372 -8.33 8.69 -21.54
CA GLN A 372 -8.03 7.99 -20.28
C GLN A 372 -8.70 8.71 -19.10
N GLY A 373 -9.66 8.05 -18.46
CA GLY A 373 -10.44 8.55 -17.32
C GLY A 373 -11.94 8.58 -17.61
N ASN A 374 -12.32 8.42 -18.88
CA ASN A 374 -13.63 8.80 -19.35
C ASN A 374 -14.44 7.62 -19.90
N HIS A 375 -15.23 6.98 -19.02
CA HIS A 375 -16.10 5.87 -19.41
C HIS A 375 -17.25 6.30 -20.34
N LEU A 376 -17.51 7.60 -20.51
CA LEU A 376 -18.56 8.08 -21.42
C LEU A 376 -18.18 7.82 -22.89
N ILE A 377 -16.89 7.66 -23.20
CA ILE A 377 -16.43 7.26 -24.55
C ILE A 377 -16.87 5.84 -24.86
N GLU A 378 -16.78 4.94 -23.88
CA GLU A 378 -17.22 3.56 -23.99
C GLU A 378 -18.74 3.47 -24.15
N GLU A 379 -19.47 4.21 -23.32
CA GLU A 379 -20.93 4.29 -23.38
C GLU A 379 -21.40 4.76 -24.76
N TYR A 380 -20.74 5.80 -25.30
CA TYR A 380 -21.01 6.30 -26.64
C TYR A 380 -20.67 5.30 -27.74
N LEU A 381 -19.59 4.54 -27.55
CA LEU A 381 -19.16 3.48 -28.46
C LEU A 381 -19.99 2.20 -28.27
N GLU A 382 -21.28 2.30 -27.93
CA GLU A 382 -22.21 1.16 -27.79
C GLU A 382 -21.60 -0.06 -27.10
N GLY A 383 -20.75 0.20 -26.13
CA GLY A 383 -20.36 -0.84 -25.23
C GLY A 383 -21.62 -1.29 -24.51
N GLU A 384 -22.02 -2.56 -24.60
CA GLU A 384 -22.84 -3.13 -23.54
C GLU A 384 -22.05 -3.03 -22.24
N CYS A 385 -22.21 -1.92 -21.53
CA CYS A 385 -21.83 -1.77 -20.15
C CYS A 385 -22.68 -2.82 -19.44
N LYS A 386 -22.17 -4.05 -19.37
CA LYS A 386 -22.67 -5.01 -18.40
C LYS A 386 -22.70 -4.20 -17.13
N ASP A 387 -23.87 -4.15 -16.51
CA ASP A 387 -24.15 -3.44 -15.28
C ASP A 387 -23.37 -4.06 -14.09
N ASP A 388 -22.13 -4.49 -14.34
CA ASP A 388 -21.01 -4.54 -13.44
C ASP A 388 -20.50 -3.11 -13.19
N ARG A 389 -21.41 -2.13 -13.07
CA ARG A 389 -21.42 -1.38 -11.82
C ARG A 389 -21.48 -2.44 -10.73
N HIS A 390 -20.31 -3.02 -10.42
CA HIS A 390 -19.93 -3.18 -9.06
C HIS A 390 -20.17 -1.78 -8.51
N GLU A 391 -21.41 -1.51 -8.03
CA GLU A 391 -21.58 -1.03 -6.69
C GLU A 391 -20.38 -1.61 -5.98
N ILE A 392 -19.46 -0.73 -5.59
CA ILE A 392 -18.45 -1.12 -4.62
C ILE A 392 -19.32 -1.64 -3.49
N LYS A 393 -19.63 -2.94 -3.52
CA LYS A 393 -20.21 -3.67 -2.44
C LYS A 393 -19.03 -3.63 -1.52
N PHE A 394 -19.01 -2.58 -0.69
CA PHE A 394 -18.29 -2.63 0.55
C PHE A 394 -18.75 -3.95 1.11
N VAL A 395 -17.86 -4.94 1.05
CA VAL A 395 -18.08 -6.20 1.73
C VAL A 395 -18.11 -5.73 3.17
N GLU A 396 -19.32 -5.57 3.70
CA GLU A 396 -19.46 -5.33 5.12
C GLU A 396 -18.76 -6.52 5.75
N ASP A 397 -17.72 -6.23 6.54
CA ASP A 397 -17.01 -7.27 7.27
C ASP A 397 -18.10 -8.06 8.00
N GLU A 398 -18.18 -9.36 7.73
CA GLU A 398 -19.12 -10.20 8.45
C GLU A 398 -18.84 -9.98 9.94
N PRO A 399 -19.85 -9.60 10.75
CA PRO A 399 -19.63 -9.36 12.15
C PRO A 399 -19.02 -10.62 12.76
N LEU A 400 -17.99 -10.45 13.60
CA LEU A 400 -17.39 -11.57 14.31
C LEU A 400 -18.50 -12.34 15.03
N SER A 401 -18.47 -13.66 14.91
CA SER A 401 -19.35 -14.48 15.72
C SER A 401 -18.99 -14.30 17.21
N ILE A 402 -19.96 -14.50 18.10
CA ILE A 402 -19.77 -14.25 19.53
C ILE A 402 -18.61 -15.09 20.10
N ASP A 403 -18.39 -16.31 19.61
CA ASP A 403 -17.24 -17.14 19.97
C ASP A 403 -15.91 -16.52 19.52
N GLN A 404 -15.83 -15.92 18.33
CA GLN A 404 -14.63 -15.19 17.87
C GLN A 404 -14.37 -13.93 18.71
N MET A 405 -15.43 -13.31 19.25
CA MET A 405 -15.29 -12.14 20.13
C MET A 405 -14.82 -12.50 21.53
N LEU A 406 -15.21 -13.65 22.07
CA LEU A 406 -14.93 -14.05 23.46
C LEU A 406 -13.67 -14.90 23.58
N ILE A 407 -13.44 -15.83 22.64
CA ILE A 407 -12.40 -16.85 22.77
C ILE A 407 -11.08 -16.33 22.18
N PRO A 408 -9.97 -16.40 22.93
CA PRO A 408 -8.66 -16.06 22.40
C PRO A 408 -8.32 -16.92 21.17
N VAL A 409 -7.68 -16.29 20.18
CA VAL A 409 -7.25 -16.96 18.95
C VAL A 409 -6.43 -18.21 19.28
N THR A 410 -6.83 -19.33 18.69
CA THR A 410 -6.17 -20.63 18.85
C THR A 410 -5.87 -21.18 17.46
N LEU A 411 -4.63 -21.62 17.23
CA LEU A 411 -4.20 -22.20 15.96
C LEU A 411 -3.99 -23.71 16.11
N GLY A 412 -4.24 -24.45 15.04
CA GLY A 412 -3.82 -25.84 14.86
C GLY A 412 -2.45 -25.95 14.17
N TYR A 413 -1.96 -27.17 14.01
CA TYR A 413 -0.71 -27.42 13.27
C TYR A 413 -0.86 -27.06 11.77
N ASP A 414 -1.99 -27.46 11.17
CA ASP A 414 -2.25 -27.26 9.74
C ASP A 414 -2.52 -25.79 9.39
N ASP A 415 -2.81 -24.93 10.39
CA ASP A 415 -2.92 -23.49 10.18
C ASP A 415 -1.55 -22.82 9.96
N GLY A 416 -0.44 -23.55 10.12
CA GLY A 416 0.91 -23.01 10.05
C GLY A 416 1.17 -21.99 11.16
N PHE A 417 1.85 -20.88 10.82
CA PHE A 417 2.03 -19.73 11.71
C PHE A 417 1.81 -18.42 10.94
N ARG A 418 1.72 -17.32 11.66
CA ARG A 418 1.70 -15.95 11.13
C ARG A 418 3.01 -15.26 11.48
N MET A 419 3.54 -14.48 10.53
CA MET A 419 4.71 -13.63 10.77
C MET A 419 4.36 -12.19 10.43
N ALA A 420 4.73 -11.24 11.27
CA ALA A 420 4.71 -9.82 10.95
C ALA A 420 6.14 -9.27 10.97
N VAL A 421 6.51 -8.53 9.93
CA VAL A 421 7.77 -7.79 9.84
C VAL A 421 7.47 -6.33 9.66
N SER A 422 7.88 -5.51 10.61
CA SER A 422 7.55 -4.08 10.64
C SER A 422 8.79 -3.21 10.78
N TYR A 423 8.70 -2.02 10.19
CA TYR A 423 9.77 -1.03 10.15
C TYR A 423 9.29 0.27 10.78
N LEU A 424 9.62 0.44 12.05
CA LEU A 424 9.08 1.53 12.88
C LEU A 424 10.11 2.63 13.09
N LYS A 425 9.64 3.87 13.14
CA LYS A 425 10.49 5.02 13.49
C LYS A 425 10.92 4.93 14.95
N VAL A 426 12.18 5.21 15.23
CA VAL A 426 12.68 5.30 16.62
C VAL A 426 12.51 6.75 17.10
N ASP A 427 11.77 6.95 18.19
CA ASP A 427 11.69 8.25 18.85
C ASP A 427 12.99 8.53 19.60
N LYS A 428 13.77 9.51 19.10
CA LYS A 428 15.07 9.92 19.68
C LYS A 428 14.98 10.43 21.12
N THR A 429 13.78 10.70 21.62
CA THR A 429 13.49 11.11 22.99
C THR A 429 13.47 9.92 23.97
N VAL A 430 13.37 8.68 23.49
CA VAL A 430 13.28 7.46 24.31
C VAL A 430 14.54 6.60 24.12
N ASN A 431 15.60 7.01 24.81
CA ASN A 431 16.78 6.26 25.24
C ASN A 431 17.72 5.60 24.21
N GLU A 432 19.01 5.87 24.41
CA GLU A 432 20.09 4.90 24.19
C GLU A 432 19.76 3.62 24.98
N ILE A 433 19.26 2.59 24.31
CA ILE A 433 19.01 1.28 24.90
C ILE A 433 20.38 0.69 25.26
N SER A 434 20.78 0.82 26.52
CA SER A 434 22.05 0.31 27.04
C SER A 434 22.01 -1.18 27.40
N THR A 435 20.81 -1.80 27.39
CA THR A 435 20.58 -3.21 27.74
C THR A 435 19.41 -3.84 26.96
N HIS A 436 19.43 -5.15 26.75
CA HIS A 436 18.32 -5.91 26.16
C HIS A 436 17.09 -5.87 27.08
N ASN A 437 15.98 -5.28 26.62
CA ASN A 437 14.84 -4.91 27.46
C ASN A 437 13.53 -5.53 26.95
N LEU A 438 12.58 -5.69 27.87
CA LEU A 438 11.23 -6.18 27.59
C LEU A 438 10.22 -5.03 27.47
N LEU A 439 9.31 -5.14 26.49
CA LEU A 439 8.12 -4.30 26.35
C LEU A 439 6.89 -5.21 26.25
N GLY A 440 6.13 -5.33 27.33
CA GLY A 440 4.83 -6.02 27.35
C GLY A 440 3.69 -5.09 26.96
N HIS A 441 2.73 -5.65 26.23
CA HIS A 441 1.47 -5.00 25.82
C HIS A 441 0.37 -5.12 26.86
N ASP A 442 0.45 -6.12 27.73
CA ASP A 442 -0.62 -6.44 28.65
C ASP A 442 -0.70 -5.41 29.76
N THR A 443 -1.91 -4.87 29.91
CA THR A 443 -2.27 -4.04 31.05
C THR A 443 -3.53 -4.54 31.71
N ILE A 444 -3.66 -4.26 33.01
CA ILE A 444 -4.88 -4.53 33.74
C ILE A 444 -5.35 -3.30 34.50
N ASP A 445 -6.63 -2.99 34.34
CA ASP A 445 -7.34 -2.04 35.17
C ASP A 445 -7.73 -2.72 36.49
N THR A 446 -7.09 -2.32 37.58
CA THR A 446 -7.59 -2.71 38.90
C THR A 446 -8.78 -1.83 39.25
N VAL A 447 -9.96 -2.43 39.39
CA VAL A 447 -11.27 -1.80 39.76
C VAL A 447 -11.14 -0.84 40.96
N ALA A 448 -10.14 -1.03 41.82
CA ALA A 448 -9.92 -0.23 43.01
C ALA A 448 -9.16 1.10 42.80
N SER A 449 -8.51 1.36 41.66
CA SER A 449 -7.61 2.52 41.54
C SER A 449 -7.58 3.29 40.23
N ASN A 450 -8.26 2.86 39.15
CA ASN A 450 -8.18 3.53 37.83
C ASN A 450 -6.73 3.73 37.33
N VAL A 451 -5.79 2.90 37.78
CA VAL A 451 -4.39 2.91 37.36
C VAL A 451 -4.14 1.64 36.58
N GLU A 452 -3.82 1.83 35.30
CA GLU A 452 -3.40 0.79 34.38
C GLU A 452 -2.04 0.22 34.85
N LYS A 453 -2.00 -1.07 35.17
CA LYS A 453 -0.77 -1.76 35.58
C LYS A 453 -0.26 -2.65 34.45
N LYS A 454 1.03 -2.54 34.14
CA LYS A 454 1.68 -3.43 33.17
C LYS A 454 1.90 -4.82 33.76
N ILE A 455 1.55 -5.85 32.99
CA ILE A 455 1.69 -7.25 33.41
C ILE A 455 2.48 -8.05 32.38
N ILE A 456 3.09 -9.16 32.82
CA ILE A 456 3.75 -10.16 31.96
C ILE A 456 3.58 -11.55 32.58
N GLU A 457 3.42 -12.56 31.72
CA GLU A 457 3.31 -13.95 32.15
C GLU A 457 4.61 -14.44 32.79
N VAL A 458 4.49 -15.16 33.92
CA VAL A 458 5.62 -15.62 34.76
C VAL A 458 6.61 -16.51 34.00
N ASP A 459 6.15 -17.21 32.96
CA ASP A 459 6.95 -18.06 32.07
C ASP A 459 8.13 -17.31 31.41
N ILE A 460 8.07 -15.97 31.30
CA ILE A 460 9.19 -15.16 30.79
C ILE A 460 10.47 -15.32 31.62
N LEU A 461 10.35 -15.67 32.90
CA LEU A 461 11.49 -15.94 33.77
C LEU A 461 12.29 -17.16 33.29
N GLU A 462 11.65 -18.11 32.61
CA GLU A 462 12.31 -19.30 32.08
C GLU A 462 13.18 -18.94 30.87
N ILE A 463 12.70 -18.06 29.97
CA ILE A 463 13.49 -17.51 28.86
C ILE A 463 14.69 -16.73 29.41
N LYS A 464 14.47 -15.85 30.40
CA LYS A 464 15.55 -15.08 31.05
C LYS A 464 16.65 -15.99 31.60
N LYS A 465 16.27 -17.09 32.26
CA LYS A 465 17.22 -18.06 32.84
C LYS A 465 17.95 -18.87 31.78
N SER A 466 17.24 -19.31 30.73
CA SER A 466 17.86 -20.00 29.61
C SER A 466 18.91 -19.13 28.92
N LEU A 467 18.61 -17.85 28.69
CA LEU A 467 19.58 -16.87 28.17
C LEU A 467 20.76 -16.67 29.12
N LEU A 468 20.51 -16.58 30.44
CA LEU A 468 21.56 -16.42 31.45
C LEU A 468 22.54 -17.60 31.46
N LYS A 469 22.04 -18.83 31.31
CA LYS A 469 22.88 -20.04 31.19
C LYS A 469 23.75 -20.03 29.93
N GLN A 470 23.30 -19.35 28.86
CA GLN A 470 24.06 -19.13 27.63
C GLN A 470 24.99 -17.90 27.69
N GLY A 471 25.05 -17.19 28.82
CA GLY A 471 25.89 -16.00 29.00
C GLY A 471 25.25 -14.67 28.58
N TYR A 472 23.97 -14.68 28.20
CA TYR A 472 23.22 -13.49 27.78
C TYR A 472 22.34 -12.95 28.91
N LYS A 473 22.04 -11.65 28.90
CA LYS A 473 21.23 -10.99 29.93
C LYS A 473 19.97 -10.39 29.33
N LEU A 474 18.83 -10.69 29.94
CA LEU A 474 17.54 -10.07 29.65
C LEU A 474 17.07 -9.26 30.87
N HIS A 475 16.84 -7.96 30.67
CA HIS A 475 16.32 -7.06 31.70
C HIS A 475 14.79 -6.97 31.60
N ILE A 476 14.13 -7.21 32.74
CA ILE A 476 12.69 -7.08 32.92
C ILE A 476 12.48 -5.81 33.76
N PRO A 477 11.80 -4.78 33.27
CA PRO A 477 11.58 -3.55 34.02
C PRO A 477 10.77 -3.75 35.31
N ASP A 478 11.10 -2.99 36.36
CA ASP A 478 10.52 -3.15 37.71
C ASP A 478 9.02 -2.75 37.81
N ASP A 479 8.51 -2.02 36.82
CA ASP A 479 7.10 -1.60 36.76
C ASP A 479 6.15 -2.71 36.30
N TYR A 480 6.66 -3.80 35.72
CA TYR A 480 5.87 -4.97 35.35
C TYR A 480 5.51 -5.84 36.56
N LYS A 481 4.28 -6.36 36.58
CA LYS A 481 3.83 -7.39 37.53
C LYS A 481 3.79 -8.75 36.86
N LEU A 482 4.29 -9.77 37.56
CA LEU A 482 4.23 -11.15 37.09
C LEU A 482 2.81 -11.68 37.28
N VAL A 483 2.27 -12.30 36.23
CA VAL A 483 0.98 -12.96 36.26
C VAL A 483 1.08 -14.41 35.80
N ASP A 484 0.11 -15.21 36.23
CA ASP A 484 -0.08 -16.59 35.78
C ASP A 484 -1.47 -16.70 35.15
N CYS A 485 -1.49 -17.03 33.86
CA CYS A 485 -2.70 -17.24 33.07
C CYS A 485 -2.99 -18.74 33.07
N TYR A 486 -3.96 -19.18 33.85
CA TYR A 486 -4.23 -20.60 34.09
C TYR A 486 -5.01 -21.27 32.94
N ASP A 487 -4.81 -20.82 31.70
CA ASP A 487 -5.44 -21.38 30.50
C ASP A 487 -4.63 -22.55 29.91
N GLY A 488 -3.29 -22.55 30.09
CA GLY A 488 -2.39 -23.58 29.57
C GLY A 488 -2.24 -23.63 28.04
N LEU A 489 -3.01 -22.82 27.31
CA LEU A 489 -3.16 -22.90 25.86
C LEU A 489 -2.60 -21.72 25.11
N HIS A 490 -2.47 -20.58 25.79
CA HIS A 490 -2.02 -19.34 25.17
C HIS A 490 -0.80 -18.83 25.91
N TRP A 491 0.17 -18.30 25.17
CA TRP A 491 1.30 -17.60 25.77
C TRP A 491 1.66 -16.38 24.94
N ASN A 492 1.50 -15.19 25.53
CA ASN A 492 2.03 -13.97 24.96
C ASN A 492 3.44 -13.72 25.52
N ILE A 493 4.46 -14.08 24.74
CA ILE A 493 5.83 -13.70 25.07
C ILE A 493 5.99 -12.21 24.74
N PRO A 494 6.26 -11.35 25.74
CA PRO A 494 6.36 -9.91 25.52
C PRO A 494 7.50 -9.55 24.57
N LYS A 495 7.38 -8.40 23.90
CA LYS A 495 8.37 -7.94 22.91
C LYS A 495 9.74 -7.79 23.54
N ILE A 496 10.73 -8.51 23.00
CA ILE A 496 12.13 -8.43 23.44
C ILE A 496 12.90 -7.50 22.51
N VAL A 497 13.36 -6.36 23.04
CA VAL A 497 14.16 -5.38 22.29
C VAL A 497 15.64 -5.68 22.48
N LEU A 498 16.30 -5.99 21.37
CA LEU A 498 17.69 -6.41 21.28
C LEU A 498 18.61 -5.24 20.98
N GLN A 499 19.77 -5.21 21.65
CA GLN A 499 20.78 -4.21 21.42
C GLN A 499 21.64 -4.60 20.20
N ASN A 500 21.93 -3.63 19.34
CA ASN A 500 22.77 -3.86 18.16
C ASN A 500 24.25 -3.53 18.43
N ASP A 501 24.87 -4.31 19.32
CA ASP A 501 26.25 -4.12 19.81
C ASP A 501 27.32 -4.84 18.96
N GLY A 502 26.93 -5.43 17.82
CA GLY A 502 27.80 -6.26 16.98
C GLY A 502 27.68 -7.77 17.22
N ASN A 503 27.00 -8.22 18.28
CA ASN A 503 26.72 -9.64 18.56
C ASN A 503 25.24 -10.02 18.31
N LEU A 504 24.46 -9.15 17.66
CA LEU A 504 23.02 -9.29 17.48
C LEU A 504 22.61 -10.67 16.92
N SER A 505 23.25 -11.17 15.87
CA SER A 505 22.91 -12.47 15.28
C SER A 505 23.12 -13.65 16.24
N ASN A 506 24.14 -13.59 17.10
CA ASN A 506 24.38 -14.60 18.12
C ASN A 506 23.32 -14.52 19.23
N TYR A 507 22.93 -13.31 19.61
CA TYR A 507 21.85 -13.12 20.58
C TYR A 507 20.52 -13.64 20.04
N ILE A 508 20.16 -13.35 18.78
CA ILE A 508 18.96 -13.87 18.13
C ILE A 508 18.97 -15.40 18.15
N ALA A 509 20.10 -16.03 17.81
CA ALA A 509 20.23 -17.49 17.84
C ALA A 509 20.05 -18.06 19.27
N ALA A 510 20.67 -17.43 20.27
CA ALA A 510 20.53 -17.82 21.68
C ALA A 510 19.10 -17.66 22.19
N LEU A 511 18.40 -16.60 21.75
CA LEU A 511 17.00 -16.35 22.06
C LEU A 511 16.09 -17.40 21.43
N PHE A 512 16.29 -17.75 20.15
CA PHE A 512 15.53 -18.82 19.49
C PHE A 512 15.75 -20.16 20.17
N GLN A 513 17.00 -20.50 20.50
CA GLN A 513 17.32 -21.70 21.26
C GLN A 513 16.67 -21.70 22.64
N ALA A 514 16.65 -20.56 23.32
CA ALA A 514 16.00 -20.41 24.62
C ALA A 514 14.50 -20.69 24.52
N VAL A 515 13.81 -20.06 23.57
CA VAL A 515 12.37 -20.28 23.32
C VAL A 515 12.09 -21.74 22.99
N VAL A 516 12.82 -22.34 22.04
CA VAL A 516 12.68 -23.77 21.68
C VAL A 516 12.85 -24.68 22.90
N SER A 517 13.87 -24.44 23.72
CA SER A 517 14.13 -25.25 24.90
C SER A 517 12.98 -25.19 25.91
N ILE A 518 12.38 -24.00 26.10
CA ILE A 518 11.21 -23.86 26.98
C ILE A 518 9.98 -24.54 26.39
N LEU A 519 9.68 -24.34 25.11
CA LEU A 519 8.51 -24.96 24.47
C LEU A 519 8.60 -26.49 24.46
N VAL A 520 9.79 -27.04 24.23
CA VAL A 520 10.04 -28.51 24.33
C VAL A 520 9.87 -28.99 25.77
N ALA A 521 10.37 -28.25 26.75
CA ALA A 521 10.26 -28.63 28.16
C ALA A 521 8.83 -28.53 28.71
N GLN A 522 8.00 -27.63 28.17
CA GLN A 522 6.59 -27.52 28.53
C GLN A 522 5.75 -28.69 28.01
N ASP A 523 6.16 -29.36 26.92
CA ASP A 523 5.47 -30.53 26.34
C ASP A 523 3.98 -30.29 26.00
N HIS A 524 3.65 -29.09 25.51
CA HIS A 524 2.31 -28.69 25.08
C HIS A 524 2.30 -28.30 23.59
N PRO A 525 2.33 -29.27 22.65
CA PRO A 525 2.52 -29.01 21.22
C PRO A 525 1.42 -28.14 20.58
N GLU A 526 0.21 -28.16 21.13
CA GLU A 526 -0.97 -27.39 20.70
C GLU A 526 -1.05 -25.97 21.26
N LYS A 527 -0.20 -25.61 22.24
CA LYS A 527 -0.21 -24.27 22.85
C LYS A 527 0.09 -23.21 21.79
N THR A 528 -0.80 -22.23 21.64
CA THR A 528 -0.64 -21.10 20.73
C THR A 528 0.23 -20.03 21.38
N VAL A 529 1.31 -19.65 20.72
CA VAL A 529 2.35 -18.76 21.26
C VAL A 529 2.50 -17.55 20.35
N SER A 530 2.41 -16.36 20.93
CA SER A 530 2.88 -15.12 20.34
C SER A 530 4.29 -14.82 20.82
N PHE A 531 5.19 -14.49 19.89
CA PHE A 531 6.56 -14.13 20.21
C PHE A 531 7.05 -12.99 19.33
N THR A 532 7.49 -11.90 19.97
CA THR A 532 7.99 -10.71 19.27
C THR A 532 9.39 -10.34 19.74
N PHE A 533 10.25 -9.99 18.80
CA PHE A 533 11.54 -9.38 19.09
C PHE A 533 11.84 -8.27 18.09
N ALA A 534 12.69 -7.34 18.49
CA ALA A 534 13.01 -6.17 17.68
C ALA A 534 14.44 -5.71 17.90
N TRP A 535 15.02 -5.02 16.93
CA TRP A 535 16.34 -4.41 17.07
C TRP A 535 16.39 -3.07 16.33
N GLN A 536 17.24 -2.17 16.82
CA GLN A 536 17.54 -0.93 16.11
C GLN A 536 18.55 -1.19 14.98
N GLU A 537 18.27 -0.69 13.79
CA GLU A 537 19.19 -0.79 12.66
C GLU A 537 20.35 0.22 12.80
N LYS A 538 21.57 -0.21 12.48
CA LYS A 538 22.74 0.68 12.58
C LYS A 538 22.63 1.80 11.55
N ASN A 539 22.89 3.03 11.98
CA ASN A 539 22.89 4.24 11.14
C ASN A 539 21.54 4.58 10.50
N LEU A 540 20.44 4.01 10.99
CA LEU A 540 19.08 4.31 10.54
C LEU A 540 18.23 4.71 11.75
N ASP A 541 17.36 5.69 11.58
CA ASP A 541 16.39 6.14 12.60
C ASP A 541 15.17 5.18 12.65
N ARG A 542 15.44 3.87 12.64
CA ARG A 542 14.46 2.80 12.43
C ARG A 542 14.72 1.57 13.28
N GLN A 543 13.66 0.94 13.74
CA GLN A 543 13.63 -0.36 14.40
C GLN A 543 12.97 -1.39 13.48
N THR A 544 13.61 -2.56 13.33
CA THR A 544 12.98 -3.74 12.75
C THR A 544 12.28 -4.51 13.86
N VAL A 545 11.02 -4.89 13.63
CA VAL A 545 10.22 -5.72 14.53
C VAL A 545 9.84 -6.99 13.77
N VAL A 546 10.05 -8.15 14.39
CA VAL A 546 9.60 -9.45 13.88
C VAL A 546 8.71 -10.08 14.94
N SER A 547 7.48 -10.40 14.56
CA SER A 547 6.50 -11.04 15.43
C SER A 547 6.01 -12.34 14.80
N LEU A 548 5.85 -13.37 15.62
CA LEU A 548 5.44 -14.71 15.24
C LEU A 548 4.22 -15.12 16.06
N LEU A 549 3.24 -15.77 15.43
CA LEU A 549 2.08 -16.35 16.10
C LEU A 549 1.82 -17.75 15.53
N GLY A 550 1.97 -18.80 16.34
CA GLY A 550 1.81 -20.18 15.89
C GLY A 550 1.69 -21.16 17.06
N THR A 551 1.40 -22.42 16.76
CA THR A 551 1.47 -23.47 17.78
C THR A 551 2.92 -23.74 18.19
N SER A 552 3.12 -24.20 19.42
CA SER A 552 4.45 -24.55 19.95
C SER A 552 5.17 -25.52 19.02
N LYS A 553 4.46 -26.53 18.50
CA LYS A 553 5.01 -27.49 17.53
C LYS A 553 5.49 -26.81 16.24
N VAL A 554 4.66 -25.98 15.61
CA VAL A 554 5.02 -25.30 14.34
C VAL A 554 6.19 -24.33 14.55
N LEU A 555 6.20 -23.59 15.66
CA LEU A 555 7.29 -22.66 15.97
C LEU A 555 8.60 -23.39 16.24
N ILE A 556 8.59 -24.52 16.96
CA ILE A 556 9.77 -25.37 17.15
C ILE A 556 10.32 -25.84 15.80
N ASP A 557 9.47 -26.37 14.92
CA ASP A 557 9.85 -26.80 13.57
C ASP A 557 10.49 -25.65 12.78
N TRP A 558 9.90 -24.45 12.87
CA TRP A 558 10.39 -23.26 12.19
C TRP A 558 11.75 -22.78 12.74
N PHE A 559 11.92 -22.68 14.05
CA PHE A 559 13.20 -22.27 14.66
C PHE A 559 14.32 -23.28 14.39
N ASN A 560 14.02 -24.58 14.36
CA ASN A 560 15.00 -25.60 14.01
C ASN A 560 15.46 -25.47 12.55
N LYS A 561 14.54 -25.08 11.64
CA LYS A 561 14.87 -24.80 10.25
C LYS A 561 15.63 -23.48 10.08
N TYR A 562 15.25 -22.45 10.82
CA TYR A 562 15.82 -21.10 10.77
C TYR A 562 16.36 -20.71 12.16
N PRO A 563 17.56 -21.20 12.55
CA PRO A 563 18.09 -20.99 13.90
C PRO A 563 18.54 -19.55 14.17
N THR A 564 18.54 -18.69 13.16
CA THR A 564 18.85 -17.26 13.27
C THR A 564 18.25 -16.50 12.08
N ILE A 565 18.35 -15.17 12.13
CA ILE A 565 17.87 -14.27 11.07
C ILE A 565 19.03 -13.44 10.52
N PRO A 566 19.15 -13.28 9.19
CA PRO A 566 20.12 -12.36 8.60
C PRO A 566 19.77 -10.90 8.92
N ILE A 567 20.75 -10.13 9.38
CA ILE A 567 20.58 -8.70 9.71
C ILE A 567 21.00 -7.75 8.58
N GLU A 568 21.57 -8.30 7.50
CA GLU A 568 21.98 -7.55 6.31
C GLU A 568 20.79 -7.48 5.33
N ASN A 569 20.37 -6.27 4.92
CA ASN A 569 19.11 -6.03 4.19
C ASN A 569 18.88 -7.00 3.02
N LYS A 570 19.89 -7.21 2.17
CA LYS A 570 19.75 -8.12 1.02
C LYS A 570 19.49 -9.57 1.44
N LYS A 571 20.28 -10.08 2.40
CA LYS A 571 20.12 -11.44 2.92
C LYS A 571 18.84 -11.59 3.72
N PHE A 572 18.40 -10.54 4.40
CA PHE A 572 17.13 -10.51 5.12
C PHE A 572 15.96 -10.65 4.15
N ARG A 573 15.98 -9.90 3.03
CA ARG A 573 14.99 -10.02 1.95
C ARG A 573 14.93 -11.42 1.34
N ASP A 574 16.09 -11.99 1.00
CA ASP A 574 16.17 -13.36 0.47
C ASP A 574 15.64 -14.40 1.49
N TRP A 575 15.88 -14.15 2.79
CA TRP A 575 15.34 -14.98 3.87
C TRP A 575 13.81 -14.86 3.99
N LEU A 576 13.23 -13.67 3.82
CA LEU A 576 11.76 -13.50 3.82
C LEU A 576 11.08 -14.28 2.68
N ASP A 577 11.67 -14.30 1.48
CA ASP A 577 11.18 -15.13 0.38
C ASP A 577 11.20 -16.63 0.75
N SER A 578 12.22 -17.07 1.50
CA SER A 578 12.33 -18.46 1.98
C SER A 578 11.31 -18.81 3.07
N VAL A 579 10.90 -17.83 3.89
CA VAL A 579 9.83 -18.00 4.88
C VAL A 579 8.49 -18.17 4.16
N GLY A 580 8.17 -17.32 3.18
CA GLY A 580 6.96 -17.47 2.36
C GLY A 580 6.85 -18.86 1.72
N LYS A 581 7.91 -19.32 1.06
CA LYS A 581 7.96 -20.67 0.45
C LYS A 581 7.80 -21.82 1.44
N TRP A 582 8.20 -21.61 2.70
CA TRP A 582 8.00 -22.63 3.73
C TRP A 582 6.55 -22.65 4.21
N LEU A 583 5.91 -21.47 4.35
CA LEU A 583 4.50 -21.35 4.68
C LEU A 583 3.59 -21.93 3.60
N ASP A 584 4.01 -21.93 2.33
CA ASP A 584 3.29 -22.58 1.22
C ASP A 584 3.19 -24.11 1.35
N SER A 585 3.91 -24.73 2.31
CA SER A 585 3.73 -26.16 2.63
C SER A 585 2.49 -26.46 3.47
N PHE A 586 1.84 -25.43 4.01
CA PHE A 586 0.61 -25.54 4.79
C PHE A 586 -0.62 -25.20 3.92
N PRO A 587 -1.82 -25.70 4.27
CA PRO A 587 -3.08 -25.23 3.69
C PRO A 587 -3.25 -23.71 3.74
N THR A 588 -3.81 -23.13 2.68
CA THR A 588 -4.06 -21.68 2.60
C THR A 588 -4.99 -21.21 3.74
N SER A 589 -4.58 -20.16 4.45
CA SER A 589 -5.25 -19.72 5.68
C SER A 589 -6.56 -18.95 5.46
N ASN A 590 -6.76 -18.34 4.28
CA ASN A 590 -7.93 -17.51 3.96
C ASN A 590 -8.23 -16.41 5.01
N ASP A 591 -7.21 -15.72 5.52
CA ASP A 591 -7.35 -14.64 6.52
C ASP A 591 -8.07 -15.06 7.81
N ASN A 592 -7.79 -16.27 8.29
CA ASN A 592 -8.27 -16.79 9.57
C ASN A 592 -7.08 -17.17 10.46
N PRO A 593 -6.88 -16.55 11.64
CA PRO A 593 -7.62 -15.40 12.18
C PRO A 593 -7.44 -14.15 11.31
N ARG A 594 -8.40 -13.22 11.37
CA ARG A 594 -8.33 -11.97 10.60
C ARG A 594 -7.12 -11.16 11.03
N LEU A 595 -6.40 -10.60 10.06
CA LEU A 595 -5.24 -9.74 10.30
C LEU A 595 -5.51 -8.65 11.36
N THR A 596 -6.68 -8.00 11.26
CA THR A 596 -7.07 -6.88 12.13
C THR A 596 -7.26 -7.27 13.59
N ASP A 597 -7.50 -8.55 13.87
CA ASP A 597 -7.80 -9.04 15.21
C ASP A 597 -6.52 -9.35 16.00
N ILE A 598 -5.41 -9.62 15.29
CA ILE A 598 -4.15 -10.03 15.88
C ILE A 598 -3.00 -9.05 15.66
N LEU A 599 -3.02 -8.21 14.62
CA LEU A 599 -1.92 -7.28 14.31
C LEU A 599 -2.13 -5.89 14.92
N TYR A 600 -1.20 -5.52 15.80
CA TYR A 600 -1.15 -4.21 16.45
C TYR A 600 -0.23 -3.22 15.72
N ASP A 601 -0.39 -1.93 16.00
CA ASP A 601 0.28 -0.83 15.29
C ASP A 601 1.80 -0.81 15.47
N ASP A 602 2.29 -1.45 16.53
CA ASP A 602 3.73 -1.60 16.79
C ASP A 602 4.34 -2.86 16.15
N GLY A 603 3.60 -3.50 15.23
CA GLY A 603 4.01 -4.70 14.51
C GLY A 603 3.88 -6.01 15.29
N THR A 604 3.31 -5.97 16.50
CA THR A 604 3.12 -7.17 17.32
C THR A 604 1.90 -7.96 16.87
N LEU A 605 2.06 -9.26 16.66
CA LEU A 605 0.97 -10.23 16.62
C LEU A 605 0.65 -10.64 18.06
N TYR A 606 -0.59 -10.45 18.49
CA TYR A 606 -0.95 -10.57 19.90
C TYR A 606 -2.22 -11.41 20.09
N ILE A 607 -2.21 -12.29 21.10
CA ILE A 607 -3.37 -13.11 21.47
C ILE A 607 -4.19 -12.31 22.49
N LYS A 608 -5.26 -11.67 22.01
CA LYS A 608 -6.17 -10.92 22.89
C LYS A 608 -7.01 -11.87 23.74
N ARG A 609 -6.94 -11.71 25.07
CA ARG A 609 -7.81 -12.40 26.04
C ARG A 609 -8.96 -11.50 26.45
N GLU A 610 -10.20 -11.97 26.31
CA GLU A 610 -11.37 -11.14 26.59
C GLU A 610 -11.83 -11.30 28.06
N PRO A 611 -11.88 -10.22 28.86
CA PRO A 611 -12.15 -10.30 30.30
C PRO A 611 -13.64 -10.56 30.59
N VAL A 612 -13.91 -11.53 31.47
CA VAL A 612 -15.26 -11.91 31.89
C VAL A 612 -16.02 -10.74 32.54
N LEU A 613 -15.32 -9.89 33.31
CA LEU A 613 -15.90 -8.75 34.04
C LEU A 613 -16.59 -7.70 33.13
N LYS A 614 -16.23 -7.67 31.85
CA LYS A 614 -16.90 -6.83 30.87
C LYS A 614 -18.36 -7.27 30.67
N TYR A 615 -18.63 -8.57 30.75
CA TYR A 615 -19.92 -9.18 30.42
C TYR A 615 -20.70 -9.66 31.65
N ALA A 616 -20.02 -9.95 32.76
CA ALA A 616 -20.63 -10.58 33.92
C ALA A 616 -20.18 -9.98 35.25
N MET A 617 -21.05 -10.07 36.25
CA MET A 617 -20.72 -9.86 37.66
C MET A 617 -20.20 -11.16 38.26
N ILE A 618 -19.12 -11.05 39.04
CA ILE A 618 -18.48 -12.19 39.69
C ILE A 618 -18.77 -12.12 41.18
N ASN A 619 -19.54 -13.07 41.68
CA ASN A 619 -19.82 -13.19 43.11
C ASN A 619 -18.97 -14.32 43.69
N THR A 620 -18.40 -14.09 44.86
CA THR A 620 -17.63 -15.09 45.60
C THR A 620 -18.33 -15.39 46.92
N ASP A 621 -18.78 -16.64 47.10
CA ASP A 621 -19.23 -17.14 48.40
C ASP A 621 -18.06 -17.89 49.05
N LYS A 622 -17.77 -17.56 50.31
CA LYS A 622 -16.67 -18.13 51.10
C LYS A 622 -17.16 -19.10 52.18
N ARG A 623 -18.46 -19.38 52.26
CA ARG A 623 -19.06 -20.15 53.38
C ARG A 623 -18.79 -21.66 53.31
N GLU A 624 -18.51 -22.23 52.14
CA GLU A 624 -18.25 -23.68 51.94
C GLU A 624 -17.04 -23.93 51.00
N GLY A 625 -15.95 -23.20 51.21
CA GLY A 625 -14.89 -23.06 50.20
C GLY A 625 -15.14 -21.86 49.29
N VAL A 626 -14.24 -21.58 48.34
CA VAL A 626 -14.39 -20.46 47.41
C VAL A 626 -15.31 -20.91 46.27
N ASN A 627 -16.60 -20.67 46.39
CA ASN A 627 -17.56 -20.84 45.30
C ASN A 627 -17.66 -19.54 44.51
N ILE A 628 -17.31 -19.59 43.24
CA ILE A 628 -17.43 -18.47 42.31
C ILE A 628 -18.68 -18.67 41.47
N SER A 629 -19.59 -17.70 41.50
CA SER A 629 -20.75 -17.67 40.60
C SER A 629 -20.65 -16.47 39.68
N ILE A 630 -20.83 -16.71 38.39
CA ILE A 630 -20.80 -15.68 37.36
C ILE A 630 -22.23 -15.42 36.90
N GLN A 631 -22.65 -14.16 36.94
CA GLN A 631 -23.97 -13.73 36.49
C GLN A 631 -23.80 -12.71 35.37
N LEU A 632 -24.24 -13.05 34.16
CA LEU A 632 -24.23 -12.12 33.01
C LEU A 632 -25.05 -10.86 33.34
N LYS A 633 -24.54 -9.70 32.91
CA LYS A 633 -25.28 -8.44 33.00
C LYS A 633 -26.51 -8.50 32.09
N ASP A 634 -27.54 -7.72 32.42
CA ASP A 634 -28.83 -7.80 31.72
C ASP A 634 -28.73 -7.57 30.21
N GLU A 635 -27.85 -6.67 29.78
CA GLU A 635 -27.56 -6.37 28.37
C GLU A 635 -26.84 -7.50 27.60
N PHE A 636 -26.32 -8.52 28.31
CA PHE A 636 -25.59 -9.64 27.72
C PHE A 636 -26.26 -11.00 27.98
N ARG A 637 -27.53 -11.02 28.39
CA ARG A 637 -28.25 -12.28 28.67
C ARG A 637 -28.30 -13.22 27.46
N GLU A 638 -28.34 -12.67 26.25
CA GLU A 638 -28.33 -13.44 24.99
C GLU A 638 -27.03 -14.24 24.78
N LEU A 639 -25.95 -13.92 25.51
CA LEU A 639 -24.70 -14.69 25.47
C LEU A 639 -24.82 -16.04 26.18
N ALA A 640 -25.80 -16.24 27.06
CA ALA A 640 -25.93 -17.46 27.86
C ALA A 640 -26.05 -18.71 26.98
N ASP A 641 -26.95 -18.67 26.01
CA ASP A 641 -27.18 -19.80 25.08
C ASP A 641 -25.92 -20.10 24.25
N VAL A 642 -25.15 -19.07 23.88
CA VAL A 642 -23.92 -19.22 23.10
C VAL A 642 -22.80 -19.81 23.94
N ILE A 643 -22.65 -19.34 25.18
CA ILE A 643 -21.65 -19.86 26.13
C ILE A 643 -21.90 -21.36 26.37
N GLU A 644 -23.16 -21.75 26.58
CA GLU A 644 -23.53 -23.16 26.78
C GLU A 644 -23.37 -23.98 25.49
N SER A 645 -23.89 -23.53 24.36
CA SER A 645 -23.87 -24.30 23.11
C SER A 645 -22.47 -24.47 22.50
N ASN A 646 -21.57 -23.50 22.72
CA ASN A 646 -20.20 -23.55 22.21
C ASN A 646 -19.16 -24.01 23.24
N ASN A 647 -19.59 -24.49 24.42
CA ASN A 647 -18.72 -24.96 25.50
C ASN A 647 -17.65 -23.91 25.89
N ILE A 648 -18.08 -22.67 26.16
CA ILE A 648 -17.20 -21.57 26.58
C ILE A 648 -17.11 -21.55 28.11
N TYR A 649 -15.89 -21.47 28.64
CA TYR A 649 -15.57 -21.46 30.07
C TYR A 649 -14.76 -20.22 30.41
N TYR A 650 -14.37 -20.11 31.68
CA TYR A 650 -13.54 -19.02 32.17
C TYR A 650 -12.32 -19.56 32.91
N SER A 651 -11.17 -18.90 32.71
CA SER A 651 -9.91 -19.23 33.38
C SER A 651 -9.44 -18.07 34.27
N PRO A 652 -8.96 -18.34 35.50
CA PRO A 652 -8.49 -17.30 36.41
C PRO A 652 -7.14 -16.70 35.98
N LEU A 653 -6.99 -15.40 36.25
CA LEU A 653 -5.72 -14.69 36.17
C LEU A 653 -5.21 -14.36 37.57
N PHE A 654 -4.00 -14.79 37.89
CA PHE A 654 -3.38 -14.50 39.19
C PHE A 654 -2.18 -13.58 39.04
N GLN A 655 -2.10 -12.54 39.89
CA GLN A 655 -0.86 -11.79 40.10
C GLN A 655 0.02 -12.58 41.07
N ILE A 656 1.23 -12.93 40.63
CA ILE A 656 2.23 -13.59 41.48
C ILE A 656 3.06 -12.49 42.16
N GLN A 657 2.99 -12.42 43.49
CA GLN A 657 3.70 -11.40 44.27
C GLN A 657 5.02 -11.93 44.84
N GLU A 658 5.03 -13.19 45.28
CA GLU A 658 6.22 -13.82 45.85
C GLU A 658 6.35 -15.26 45.34
N ILE A 659 7.51 -15.56 44.76
CA ILE A 659 7.87 -16.89 44.29
C ILE A 659 9.29 -17.23 44.73
N THR A 660 9.45 -18.36 45.41
CA THR A 660 10.74 -18.81 45.99
C THR A 660 11.21 -20.08 45.30
N CYS A 661 12.51 -20.15 44.98
CA CYS A 661 13.17 -21.35 44.48
C CYS A 661 13.41 -22.35 45.61
N GLN A 662 12.94 -23.61 45.47
CA GLN A 662 13.15 -24.62 46.52
C GLN A 662 14.59 -25.16 46.58
N GLU A 663 15.36 -25.04 45.49
CA GLU A 663 16.76 -25.52 45.45
C GLU A 663 17.73 -24.58 46.18
N CYS A 664 17.53 -23.26 46.08
CA CYS A 664 18.45 -22.28 46.67
C CYS A 664 17.81 -21.31 47.68
N GLY A 665 16.50 -21.40 47.91
CA GLY A 665 15.77 -20.55 48.86
C GLY A 665 15.68 -19.06 48.48
N MET A 666 16.19 -18.66 47.30
CA MET A 666 16.16 -17.27 46.83
C MET A 666 14.87 -16.96 46.07
N GLU A 667 14.55 -15.67 45.93
CA GLU A 667 13.52 -15.18 45.02
C GLU A 667 13.74 -15.74 43.61
N TYR A 668 12.72 -16.39 43.05
CA TYR A 668 12.86 -17.20 41.85
C TYR A 668 13.27 -16.38 40.61
N ALA A 669 12.84 -15.12 40.53
CA ALA A 669 13.21 -14.19 39.46
C ALA A 669 14.70 -13.78 39.46
N ARG A 670 15.41 -14.02 40.57
CA ARG A 670 16.83 -13.67 40.80
C ARG A 670 17.76 -14.89 40.82
N CYS A 671 17.22 -16.12 40.86
CA CYS A 671 18.01 -17.35 40.85
C CYS A 671 18.32 -17.85 39.42
N GLN A 672 19.28 -18.77 39.28
CA GLN A 672 19.65 -19.39 37.99
C GLN A 672 18.89 -20.69 37.69
N HIS A 673 18.25 -21.29 38.69
CA HIS A 673 17.50 -22.55 38.59
C HIS A 673 16.18 -22.36 37.84
N SER A 674 15.87 -23.26 36.91
CA SER A 674 14.69 -23.23 36.03
C SER A 674 13.76 -24.41 36.33
N SER A 675 12.47 -24.12 36.47
CA SER A 675 11.43 -25.11 36.71
C SER A 675 11.20 -25.95 35.46
N CYS A 676 11.27 -25.33 34.28
CA CYS A 676 11.12 -26.01 33.00
C CYS A 676 12.37 -26.85 32.66
N LEU A 677 13.57 -26.27 32.77
CA LEU A 677 14.79 -26.90 32.26
C LEU A 677 15.50 -27.80 33.26
N ASP A 678 15.43 -27.50 34.56
CA ASP A 678 16.13 -28.26 35.60
C ASP A 678 15.17 -29.11 36.47
N GLY A 679 13.85 -29.01 36.25
CA GLY A 679 12.85 -29.63 37.12
C GLY A 679 12.77 -29.00 38.52
N THR A 680 13.26 -27.77 38.66
CA THR A 680 13.29 -27.03 39.94
C THR A 680 11.88 -26.77 40.45
N LYS A 681 11.62 -27.14 41.70
CA LYS A 681 10.34 -26.81 42.35
C LYS A 681 10.32 -25.34 42.80
N THR A 682 9.17 -24.69 42.60
CA THR A 682 8.92 -23.34 43.09
C THR A 682 7.85 -23.37 44.18
N ASN A 683 7.90 -22.39 45.09
CA ASN A 683 6.86 -22.15 46.07
C ASN A 683 6.29 -20.75 45.88
N VAL A 684 5.00 -20.64 45.58
CA VAL A 684 4.28 -19.36 45.50
C VAL A 684 3.65 -19.09 46.88
N SER A 685 4.25 -18.19 47.65
CA SER A 685 3.79 -17.86 49.01
C SER A 685 2.70 -16.78 49.02
N ASN A 686 2.65 -15.93 48.00
CA ASN A 686 1.73 -14.80 47.94
C ASN A 686 1.27 -14.52 46.50
N PHE A 687 -0.04 -14.52 46.29
CA PHE A 687 -0.69 -14.25 45.00
C PHE A 687 -2.05 -13.56 45.20
N THR A 688 -2.56 -12.91 44.16
CA THR A 688 -3.87 -12.23 44.17
C THR A 688 -4.64 -12.55 42.90
N LEU A 689 -5.90 -12.99 43.03
CA LEU A 689 -6.80 -13.14 41.89
C LEU A 689 -7.12 -11.77 41.30
N LEU A 690 -6.78 -11.58 40.04
CA LEU A 690 -7.01 -10.34 39.30
C LEU A 690 -8.33 -10.34 38.52
N GLY A 691 -8.76 -11.50 38.05
CA GLY A 691 -9.97 -11.63 37.25
C GLY A 691 -10.04 -12.97 36.54
N TYR A 692 -10.87 -13.03 35.49
CA TYR A 692 -11.05 -14.19 34.65
C TYR A 692 -11.16 -13.78 33.18
N TYR A 693 -10.74 -14.67 32.29
CA TYR A 693 -10.89 -14.55 30.85
C TYR A 693 -11.71 -15.70 30.29
N TRP A 694 -12.40 -15.47 29.18
CA TRP A 694 -13.12 -16.52 28.46
C TRP A 694 -12.14 -17.45 27.73
N ILE A 695 -12.45 -18.75 27.71
CA ILE A 695 -11.71 -19.80 27.00
C ILE A 695 -12.69 -20.81 26.41
N LYS A 696 -12.23 -21.65 25.48
CA LYS A 696 -13.00 -22.80 24.98
C LYS A 696 -12.64 -24.06 25.77
N ALA A 697 -13.61 -24.90 26.12
CA ALA A 697 -13.28 -26.22 26.66
C ALA A 697 -12.63 -27.14 25.61
N HIS A 698 -11.83 -28.07 26.12
CA HIS A 698 -11.23 -29.17 25.37
C HIS A 698 -12.16 -30.35 25.20
#